data_AF-A0A127K4F1-F1
#
_entry.id   AF-A0A127K4F1-F1
#
_cell.length_a   1.000
_cell.length_b   1.000
_cell.length_c   1.000
_cell.angle_alpha   90.00
_cell.angle_beta   90.00
_cell.angle_gamma   90.00
#
_symmetry.space_group_name_H-M   'P 1'
#
loop_
_entity.id
_entity.type
_entity.pdbx_description
1 polymer ?
#
loop_
_entity_poly.entity_id
_entity_poly.type
_entity_poly.pdbx_seq_one_letter_code
_entity_poly.pdbx_strand_id
1 'polypeptide(L)'
;MDDDFDSALVEPLLQFAHADPEPQVCLAALEAVTHFPLDRHQWQSVADAAWRVVQSEPAASPARRDALAFAARIPLRSLREHLRSRANDDAEPDRDIIAEALAVVADPSRIAPLVAGLASGHMENYRPLAAMPLEDSGVSAADLPAPGPQYGDDAHFWRALCLARLGDFAELGAVFASDDILPPLFWGAPWTAYAAVEAVRPVPDAMRDHLLAVLAQVDADEAAGRISNGVARALRLTAWAATGTADAEGGAMRPPHPPHPVSLPPEFDPPAKAAELAERQLQATAPGFDDAQVGWMIARESAGDYIPALLAVDRANLAPEARVRLIQLIGFAADAQTGRALSPYRGAGPAAGGGERPALIEDQHQAAAPPMGGLDEFRVAEEEGGGSGFESLDEGFDDRDAGCVVDLDGIGASVSRGGHVATGHVAAGQVTADATSLQEQPDAQDKRRVNALLLHDERSHHYFVAGATNTVRCWIGLPQAGIPTANATIPQLRLPPEGLELVVELCWIGKRDGQPDRHGNGPAGRLHLPAKRTARSEDCDLGIDVPADIDRLEADIVFTFMGKVFEAVRVSAPVLPVGTTEDGLAAPSIEVQFGQREVIRLQERTPVSATLTFGPGYMQMFDGSGGKIFDLGNTTPLTTFLNEQLFLKEASLVRRRSQQGVQEGEALLDVDDPDVIELFGNLARHGAALYQKLRGQGFSDPGDRIQLINKDESRHVPLEFVYDRGFPKKGARFCSGWREALTGDGCRCPSCDATGGTTGGSWSETICPLGFWAIRKVIERFDSAHLQDLSLPAWRRRDLRPLDAALCASTDRVPAEERAALREALAQSVTAPTIAADWDEWERTLAAKSPPLLILLAHHDLDAGLDYLEIGDKTLDEHRRWRYRPQLNEALINPAAIEPGPIVLLLGCMTATDVAETGYGSLASNFKDFHASLVLGTMAKVLGRHAGPLACELLAELAAVDTPDADFGSVLRRVRRRMLAHGFLMVLALVAMGDAEWHLPTRHPATH
;
A
#
# COMPACT_ATOMS: atom_id res chain seq x y z
N MET A 1 7.88 19.76 50.12
CA MET A 1 6.78 20.64 49.66
C MET A 1 6.31 19.93 48.42
N ASP A 2 5.11 19.41 48.52
CA ASP A 2 4.52 18.58 47.50
C ASP A 2 3.87 19.56 46.54
N ASP A 3 4.52 19.76 45.38
CA ASP A 3 4.04 20.67 44.35
C ASP A 3 2.89 19.98 43.60
N ASP A 4 1.71 19.99 44.23
CA ASP A 4 0.45 19.67 43.56
C ASP A 4 0.30 20.56 42.32
N PHE A 5 -0.02 19.95 41.19
CA PHE A 5 -0.30 20.67 39.96
C PHE A 5 -1.57 21.51 40.14
N ASP A 6 -1.47 22.83 39.93
CA ASP A 6 -2.65 23.69 39.86
C ASP A 6 -3.44 23.33 38.59
N SER A 7 -4.54 22.60 38.77
CA SER A 7 -5.33 22.11 37.64
C SER A 7 -5.93 23.27 36.83
N ALA A 8 -6.05 24.48 37.39
CA ALA A 8 -6.49 25.67 36.66
C ALA A 8 -5.57 26.05 35.47
N LEU A 9 -4.34 25.51 35.39
CA LEU A 9 -3.42 25.78 34.28
C LEU A 9 -3.88 25.23 32.92
N VAL A 10 -4.74 24.20 32.87
CA VAL A 10 -5.32 23.70 31.60
C VAL A 10 -6.66 24.35 31.24
N GLU A 11 -7.24 25.16 32.13
CA GLU A 11 -8.53 25.83 31.90
C GLU A 11 -8.56 26.71 30.64
N PRO A 12 -7.50 27.46 30.26
CA PRO A 12 -7.48 28.20 28.99
C PRO A 12 -7.61 27.31 27.75
N LEU A 13 -7.08 26.09 27.81
CA LEU A 13 -7.12 25.12 26.72
C LEU A 13 -8.47 24.39 26.64
N LEU A 14 -9.10 24.14 27.80
CA LEU A 14 -10.49 23.68 27.87
C LEU A 14 -11.47 24.75 27.34
N GLN A 15 -11.28 26.02 27.69
CA GLN A 15 -12.09 27.13 27.17
C GLN A 15 -11.92 27.32 25.67
N PHE A 16 -10.69 27.18 25.16
CA PHE A 16 -10.40 27.15 23.72
C PHE A 16 -11.14 26.00 23.02
N ALA A 17 -11.01 24.76 23.51
CA ALA A 17 -11.72 23.59 23.00
C ALA A 17 -13.25 23.74 23.06
N HIS A 18 -13.78 24.47 24.04
CA HIS A 18 -15.22 24.71 24.18
C HIS A 18 -15.74 25.77 23.19
N ALA A 19 -14.91 26.73 22.79
CA ALA A 19 -15.29 27.89 22.00
C ALA A 19 -15.01 27.77 20.49
N ASP A 20 -14.09 26.90 20.08
CA ASP A 20 -13.73 26.76 18.67
C ASP A 20 -14.80 26.01 17.85
N PRO A 21 -15.18 26.50 16.65
CA PRO A 21 -16.20 25.85 15.82
C PRO A 21 -15.68 24.67 15.00
N GLU A 22 -14.36 24.45 14.90
CA GLU A 22 -13.76 23.43 14.04
C GLU A 22 -13.56 22.10 14.82
N PRO A 23 -14.28 21.00 14.48
CA PRO A 23 -14.22 19.75 15.23
C PRO A 23 -12.81 19.19 15.44
N GLN A 24 -11.94 19.29 14.43
CA GLN A 24 -10.58 18.78 14.50
C GLN A 24 -9.70 19.58 15.47
N VAL A 25 -9.86 20.91 15.52
CA VAL A 25 -9.13 21.79 16.45
C VAL A 25 -9.65 21.62 17.87
N CYS A 26 -10.97 21.46 18.04
CA CYS A 26 -11.59 21.08 19.30
C CYS A 26 -10.99 19.76 19.84
N LEU A 27 -11.01 18.68 19.04
CA LEU A 27 -10.46 17.38 19.45
C LEU A 27 -8.96 17.43 19.72
N ALA A 28 -8.17 18.16 18.95
CA ALA A 28 -6.74 18.34 19.21
C ALA A 28 -6.47 19.04 20.55
N ALA A 29 -7.29 20.03 20.92
CA ALA A 29 -7.19 20.71 22.21
C ALA A 29 -7.61 19.80 23.37
N LEU A 30 -8.67 18.99 23.19
CA LEU A 30 -9.05 17.99 24.19
C LEU A 30 -7.98 16.89 24.37
N GLU A 31 -7.36 16.43 23.27
CA GLU A 31 -6.21 15.51 23.32
C GLU A 31 -5.06 16.12 24.14
N ALA A 32 -4.64 17.34 23.80
CA ALA A 32 -3.56 18.07 24.48
C ALA A 32 -3.83 18.24 26.00
N VAL A 33 -5.09 18.42 26.42
CA VAL A 33 -5.47 18.45 27.84
C VAL A 33 -5.20 17.11 28.54
N THR A 34 -5.37 15.94 27.89
CA THR A 34 -5.15 14.62 28.50
C THR A 34 -3.68 14.26 28.80
N HIS A 35 -2.72 15.05 28.28
CA HIS A 35 -1.31 14.91 28.62
C HIS A 35 -0.98 15.44 30.05
N PHE A 36 -1.83 16.31 30.60
CA PHE A 36 -1.71 16.81 31.97
C PHE A 36 -2.38 15.87 32.99
N PRO A 37 -2.04 15.97 34.29
CA PRO A 37 -2.84 15.34 35.35
C PRO A 37 -4.13 16.15 35.56
N LEU A 38 -5.28 15.50 35.33
CA LEU A 38 -6.61 16.12 35.38
C LEU A 38 -7.44 15.61 36.56
N ASP A 39 -8.23 16.50 37.15
CA ASP A 39 -9.22 16.14 38.16
C ASP A 39 -10.55 15.64 37.54
N ARG A 40 -11.46 15.14 38.38
CA ARG A 40 -12.77 14.61 37.94
C ARG A 40 -13.64 15.64 37.22
N HIS A 41 -13.65 16.89 37.66
CA HIS A 41 -14.45 17.95 37.03
C HIS A 41 -13.89 18.31 35.66
N GLN A 42 -12.57 18.30 35.51
CA GLN A 42 -11.91 18.50 34.23
C GLN A 42 -12.18 17.35 33.25
N TRP A 43 -12.09 16.10 33.70
CA TRP A 43 -12.50 14.96 32.86
C TRP A 43 -13.97 15.04 32.42
N GLN A 44 -14.87 15.56 33.27
CA GLN A 44 -16.26 15.84 32.90
C GLN A 44 -16.37 16.97 31.85
N SER A 45 -15.60 18.05 31.98
CA SER A 45 -15.52 19.11 30.95
C SER A 45 -14.99 18.58 29.60
N VAL A 46 -13.96 17.72 29.62
CA VAL A 46 -13.43 17.03 28.43
C VAL A 46 -14.49 16.13 27.78
N ALA A 47 -15.26 15.39 28.59
CA ALA A 47 -16.36 14.56 28.11
C ALA A 47 -17.49 15.40 27.49
N ASP A 48 -17.94 16.46 28.16
CA ASP A 48 -19.00 17.36 27.68
C ASP A 48 -18.60 18.19 26.44
N ALA A 49 -17.30 18.31 26.16
CA ALA A 49 -16.77 18.88 24.92
C ALA A 49 -16.74 17.84 23.79
N ALA A 50 -16.11 16.69 23.99
CA ALA A 50 -16.08 15.61 23.00
C ALA A 50 -17.48 15.13 22.61
N TRP A 51 -18.37 14.98 23.59
CA TRP A 51 -19.75 14.54 23.37
C TRP A 51 -20.61 15.57 22.65
N ARG A 52 -20.19 16.84 22.63
CA ARG A 52 -20.81 17.90 21.81
C ARG A 52 -20.48 17.72 20.34
N VAL A 53 -19.22 17.40 20.02
CA VAL A 53 -18.79 17.06 18.65
C VAL A 53 -19.56 15.84 18.14
N VAL A 54 -19.73 14.80 18.97
CA VAL A 54 -20.53 13.60 18.63
C VAL A 54 -22.01 13.91 18.35
N GLN A 55 -22.54 15.04 18.84
CA GLN A 55 -23.91 15.49 18.63
C GLN A 55 -24.08 16.52 17.51
N SER A 56 -23.08 17.37 17.24
CA SER A 56 -23.12 18.33 16.13
C SER A 56 -22.82 17.67 14.79
N GLU A 57 -21.98 16.64 14.80
CA GLU A 57 -21.53 15.95 13.59
C GLU A 57 -22.56 14.95 13.04
N PRO A 58 -22.68 14.81 11.71
CA PRO A 58 -23.49 13.77 11.10
C PRO A 58 -23.05 12.36 11.49
N ALA A 59 -24.02 11.44 11.54
CA ALA A 59 -23.73 10.00 11.57
C ALA A 59 -22.76 9.61 10.44
N ALA A 60 -21.80 8.74 10.75
CA ALA A 60 -20.71 8.32 9.87
C ALA A 60 -19.76 9.43 9.36
N SER A 61 -19.80 10.67 9.88
CA SER A 61 -18.75 11.66 9.57
C SER A 61 -17.41 11.25 10.20
N PRO A 62 -16.26 11.57 9.58
CA PRO A 62 -14.94 11.32 10.18
C PRO A 62 -14.82 11.97 11.56
N ALA A 63 -15.15 13.25 11.69
CA ALA A 63 -15.08 13.98 12.95
C ALA A 63 -15.98 13.38 14.05
N ARG A 64 -17.14 12.81 13.71
CA ARG A 64 -17.96 12.05 14.69
C ARG A 64 -17.23 10.81 15.19
N ARG A 65 -16.57 10.08 14.28
CA ARG A 65 -15.84 8.84 14.61
C ARG A 65 -14.59 9.12 15.43
N ASP A 66 -13.85 10.16 15.09
CA ASP A 66 -12.69 10.63 15.85
C ASP A 66 -13.12 11.05 17.27
N ALA A 67 -14.24 11.77 17.39
CA ALA A 67 -14.81 12.14 18.70
C ALA A 67 -15.32 10.94 19.51
N LEU A 68 -15.86 9.89 18.87
CA LEU A 68 -16.24 8.64 19.54
C LEU A 68 -15.01 7.83 20.00
N ALA A 69 -13.96 7.78 19.18
CA ALA A 69 -12.68 7.14 19.51
C ALA A 69 -11.94 7.86 20.66
N PHE A 70 -11.99 9.21 20.67
CA PHE A 70 -11.55 10.02 21.79
C PHE A 70 -12.39 9.77 23.05
N ALA A 71 -13.72 9.80 22.94
CA ALA A 71 -14.64 9.58 24.05
C ALA A 71 -14.45 8.21 24.74
N ALA A 72 -14.07 7.17 24.01
CA ALA A 72 -13.74 5.87 24.60
C ALA A 72 -12.50 5.92 25.51
N ARG A 73 -11.51 6.77 25.20
CA ARG A 73 -10.26 6.93 25.97
C ARG A 73 -10.44 7.72 27.27
N ILE A 74 -11.49 8.53 27.37
CA ILE A 74 -11.83 9.28 28.60
C ILE A 74 -12.15 8.30 29.75
N PRO A 75 -11.50 8.41 30.93
CA PRO A 75 -11.64 7.46 32.03
C PRO A 75 -12.86 7.72 32.93
N LEU A 76 -14.01 8.15 32.38
CA LEU A 76 -15.26 8.31 33.15
C LEU A 76 -16.15 7.07 33.02
N ARG A 77 -16.70 6.57 34.12
CA ARG A 77 -17.60 5.41 34.08
C ARG A 77 -18.91 5.72 33.36
N SER A 78 -19.54 6.87 33.62
CA SER A 78 -20.83 7.23 33.02
C SER A 78 -20.77 7.26 31.48
N LEU A 79 -19.74 7.90 30.92
CA LEU A 79 -19.50 7.94 29.49
C LEU A 79 -19.17 6.55 28.93
N ARG A 80 -18.34 5.76 29.62
CA ARG A 80 -18.01 4.39 29.19
C ARG A 80 -19.25 3.50 29.15
N GLU A 81 -20.16 3.62 30.13
CA GLU A 81 -21.45 2.93 30.14
C GLU A 81 -22.40 3.41 29.05
N HIS A 82 -22.41 4.71 28.73
CA HIS A 82 -23.18 5.24 27.61
C HIS A 82 -22.68 4.70 26.26
N LEU A 83 -21.36 4.64 26.04
CA LEU A 83 -20.75 4.04 24.85
C LEU A 83 -21.04 2.54 24.77
N ARG A 84 -20.94 1.79 25.89
CA ARG A 84 -21.36 0.37 25.95
C ARG A 84 -22.83 0.18 25.58
N SER A 85 -23.72 1.09 25.98
CA SER A 85 -25.13 1.03 25.60
C SER A 85 -25.32 1.22 24.10
N ARG A 86 -24.65 2.21 23.50
CA ARG A 86 -24.72 2.49 22.05
C ARG A 86 -24.08 1.41 21.18
N ALA A 87 -22.99 0.80 21.63
CA ALA A 87 -22.36 -0.34 20.94
C ALA A 87 -23.22 -1.62 20.92
N ASN A 88 -24.34 -1.64 21.65
CA ASN A 88 -25.34 -2.71 21.67
C ASN A 88 -26.72 -2.24 21.16
N ASP A 89 -26.81 -1.04 20.58
CA ASP A 89 -28.05 -0.49 20.00
C ASP A 89 -28.06 -0.73 18.48
N ASP A 90 -29.01 -1.53 17.99
CA ASP A 90 -29.20 -1.78 16.56
C ASP A 90 -29.61 -0.52 15.77
N ALA A 91 -30.02 0.56 16.45
CA ALA A 91 -30.36 1.85 15.84
C ALA A 91 -29.21 2.87 15.81
N GLU A 92 -28.06 2.60 16.44
CA GLU A 92 -26.90 3.51 16.38
C GLU A 92 -26.08 3.25 15.10
N PRO A 93 -25.96 4.23 14.18
CA PRO A 93 -25.32 4.04 12.89
C PRO A 93 -23.80 3.85 12.94
N ASP A 94 -23.12 4.31 13.99
CA ASP A 94 -21.67 4.06 14.19
C ASP A 94 -21.40 3.03 15.31
N ARG A 95 -22.36 2.16 15.66
CA ARG A 95 -22.25 1.20 16.77
C ARG A 95 -21.00 0.33 16.67
N ASP A 96 -20.59 -0.03 15.45
CA ASP A 96 -19.45 -0.91 15.17
C ASP A 96 -18.12 -0.15 15.40
N ILE A 97 -18.08 1.15 15.11
CA ILE A 97 -16.97 2.05 15.45
C ILE A 97 -16.87 2.25 16.97
N ILE A 98 -18.01 2.36 17.67
CA ILE A 98 -18.02 2.43 19.15
C ILE A 98 -17.53 1.11 19.75
N ALA A 99 -17.94 -0.02 19.18
CA ALA A 99 -17.48 -1.36 19.56
C ALA A 99 -15.97 -1.56 19.34
N GLU A 100 -15.40 -1.00 18.26
CA GLU A 100 -13.97 -0.98 17.97
C GLU A 100 -13.21 -0.05 18.94
N ALA A 101 -13.69 1.18 19.13
CA ALA A 101 -13.10 2.14 20.08
C ALA A 101 -13.08 1.58 21.52
N LEU A 102 -14.14 0.89 21.93
CA LEU A 102 -14.19 0.15 23.20
C LEU A 102 -13.17 -1.00 23.26
N ALA A 103 -12.88 -1.67 22.14
CA ALA A 103 -11.87 -2.73 22.09
C ALA A 103 -10.44 -2.18 22.17
N VAL A 104 -10.14 -1.04 21.53
CA VAL A 104 -8.84 -0.36 21.60
C VAL A 104 -8.49 0.04 23.04
N VAL A 105 -9.48 0.50 23.81
CA VAL A 105 -9.31 0.83 25.24
C VAL A 105 -9.47 -0.38 26.18
N ALA A 106 -9.43 -1.60 25.62
CA ALA A 106 -9.53 -2.87 26.33
C ALA A 106 -10.76 -3.01 27.25
N ASP A 107 -11.91 -2.49 26.81
CA ASP A 107 -13.12 -2.50 27.63
C ASP A 107 -13.70 -3.93 27.80
N PRO A 108 -13.97 -4.41 29.03
CA PRO A 108 -14.44 -5.77 29.28
C PRO A 108 -15.73 -6.17 28.55
N SER A 109 -16.57 -5.20 28.16
CA SER A 109 -17.78 -5.45 27.35
C SER A 109 -17.49 -6.08 25.98
N ARG A 110 -16.25 -5.98 25.47
CA ARG A 110 -15.85 -6.51 24.17
C ARG A 110 -15.28 -7.93 24.24
N ILE A 111 -14.99 -8.46 25.43
CA ILE A 111 -14.39 -9.81 25.61
C ILE A 111 -15.29 -10.89 24.98
N ALA A 112 -16.56 -10.97 25.36
CA ALA A 112 -17.46 -12.01 24.85
C ALA A 112 -17.70 -11.93 23.33
N PRO A 113 -17.94 -10.75 22.71
CA PRO A 113 -17.96 -10.62 21.25
C PRO A 113 -16.67 -11.06 20.56
N LEU A 114 -15.49 -10.70 21.09
CA LEU A 114 -14.20 -11.06 20.49
C LEU A 114 -13.91 -12.57 20.60
N VAL A 115 -14.23 -13.19 21.74
CA VAL A 115 -14.15 -14.65 21.95
C VAL A 115 -15.12 -15.40 21.04
N ALA A 116 -16.34 -14.91 20.86
CA ALA A 116 -17.27 -15.47 19.87
C ALA A 116 -16.71 -15.36 18.43
N GLY A 117 -15.99 -14.29 18.11
CA GLY A 117 -15.25 -14.15 16.86
C GLY A 117 -14.14 -15.18 16.67
N LEU A 118 -13.40 -15.54 17.73
CA LEU A 118 -12.38 -16.60 17.67
C LEU A 118 -12.99 -17.94 17.24
N ALA A 119 -14.17 -18.30 17.78
CA ALA A 119 -14.88 -19.52 17.37
C ALA A 119 -15.33 -19.51 15.89
N SER A 120 -15.50 -18.32 15.31
CA SER A 120 -15.80 -18.10 13.88
C SER A 120 -14.56 -17.93 13.00
N GLY A 121 -13.34 -18.03 13.55
CA GLY A 121 -12.08 -17.98 12.79
C GLY A 121 -11.33 -16.64 12.80
N HIS A 122 -11.83 -15.63 13.53
CA HIS A 122 -11.21 -14.29 13.63
C HIS A 122 -10.02 -14.27 14.59
N MET A 123 -8.92 -14.95 14.24
CA MET A 123 -7.72 -15.07 15.09
C MET A 123 -7.03 -13.73 15.38
N GLU A 124 -7.29 -12.70 14.57
CA GLU A 124 -6.91 -11.31 14.82
C GLU A 124 -7.40 -10.77 16.18
N ASN A 125 -8.52 -11.30 16.69
CA ASN A 125 -9.10 -10.92 17.98
C ASN A 125 -8.18 -11.24 19.18
N TYR A 126 -7.17 -12.09 19.03
CA TYR A 126 -6.22 -12.37 20.10
C TYR A 126 -5.44 -11.13 20.55
N ARG A 127 -5.15 -10.19 19.65
CA ARG A 127 -4.39 -8.97 20.00
C ARG A 127 -5.16 -8.04 20.96
N PRO A 128 -6.42 -7.64 20.69
CA PRO A 128 -7.20 -6.88 21.67
C PRO A 128 -7.56 -7.70 22.92
N LEU A 129 -7.80 -9.02 22.81
CA LEU A 129 -8.07 -9.87 23.98
C LEU A 129 -6.89 -9.95 24.96
N ALA A 130 -5.64 -9.96 24.47
CA ALA A 130 -4.45 -9.95 25.33
C ALA A 130 -4.34 -8.68 26.20
N ALA A 131 -4.99 -7.60 25.80
CA ALA A 131 -5.06 -6.34 26.54
C ALA A 131 -6.21 -6.24 27.54
N MET A 132 -7.19 -7.14 27.47
CA MET A 132 -8.39 -7.13 28.31
C MET A 132 -8.20 -7.97 29.57
N PRO A 133 -8.91 -7.68 30.68
CA PRO A 133 -8.84 -8.47 31.91
C PRO A 133 -9.63 -9.78 31.77
N LEU A 134 -9.06 -10.74 31.03
CA LEU A 134 -9.63 -12.06 30.82
C LEU A 134 -9.81 -12.82 32.14
N GLU A 135 -8.87 -12.63 33.07
CA GLU A 135 -8.84 -13.13 34.44
C GLU A 135 -10.11 -12.83 35.25
N ASP A 136 -10.74 -11.66 35.04
CA ASP A 136 -11.97 -11.24 35.73
C ASP A 136 -13.25 -11.59 34.94
N SER A 137 -13.11 -12.06 33.70
CA SER A 137 -14.23 -12.21 32.75
C SER A 137 -14.95 -13.56 32.79
N GLY A 138 -14.37 -14.57 33.43
CA GLY A 138 -14.86 -15.95 33.43
C GLY A 138 -14.51 -16.76 32.17
N VAL A 139 -13.78 -16.19 31.22
CA VAL A 139 -13.20 -16.90 30.06
C VAL A 139 -12.17 -17.93 30.53
N SER A 140 -12.18 -19.12 29.93
CA SER A 140 -11.22 -20.18 30.19
C SER A 140 -10.30 -20.44 28.99
N ALA A 141 -9.20 -21.18 29.20
CA ALA A 141 -8.32 -21.61 28.12
C ALA A 141 -9.02 -22.49 27.06
N ALA A 142 -10.18 -23.09 27.37
CA ALA A 142 -10.98 -23.86 26.42
C ALA A 142 -11.79 -22.98 25.45
N ASP A 143 -12.07 -21.73 25.83
CA ASP A 143 -12.79 -20.74 25.01
C ASP A 143 -11.83 -19.99 24.05
N LEU A 144 -10.53 -20.24 24.16
CA LEU A 144 -9.46 -19.65 23.35
C LEU A 144 -8.88 -20.73 22.41
N PRO A 145 -9.49 -21.00 21.23
CA PRO A 145 -9.04 -22.06 20.31
C PRO A 145 -7.67 -21.77 19.70
N ALA A 146 -6.78 -22.77 19.68
CA ALA A 146 -5.46 -22.63 19.07
C ALA A 146 -5.57 -22.23 17.58
N PRO A 147 -4.80 -21.23 17.09
CA PRO A 147 -4.77 -20.90 15.68
C PRO A 147 -4.38 -22.12 14.83
N GLY A 148 -5.02 -22.25 13.67
CA GLY A 148 -4.64 -23.26 12.69
C GLY A 148 -3.28 -22.92 12.02
N PRO A 149 -2.57 -23.90 11.43
CA PRO A 149 -1.24 -23.69 10.82
C PRO A 149 -1.18 -22.67 9.67
N GLN A 150 -2.33 -22.17 9.19
CA GLN A 150 -2.45 -21.10 8.21
C GLN A 150 -2.29 -19.68 8.79
N TYR A 151 -2.38 -19.52 10.12
CA TYR A 151 -2.15 -18.26 10.81
C TYR A 151 -0.70 -18.20 11.31
N GLY A 152 -0.03 -17.06 11.12
CA GLY A 152 1.39 -16.91 11.48
C GLY A 152 1.64 -16.76 12.99
N ASP A 153 2.91 -16.79 13.37
CA ASP A 153 3.37 -16.84 14.77
C ASP A 153 2.89 -15.66 15.63
N ASP A 154 2.57 -14.51 15.03
CA ASP A 154 1.90 -13.40 15.72
C ASP A 154 0.60 -13.84 16.42
N ALA A 155 -0.24 -14.66 15.76
CA ALA A 155 -1.51 -15.13 16.35
C ALA A 155 -1.27 -16.09 17.52
N HIS A 156 -0.24 -16.94 17.42
CA HIS A 156 0.18 -17.82 18.51
C HIS A 156 0.74 -17.02 19.71
N PHE A 157 1.50 -15.95 19.46
CA PHE A 157 2.01 -15.06 20.49
C PHE A 157 0.90 -14.28 21.22
N TRP A 158 -0.03 -13.67 20.49
CA TRP A 158 -1.14 -12.97 21.14
C TRP A 158 -2.04 -13.93 21.93
N ARG A 159 -2.25 -15.17 21.45
CA ARG A 159 -2.91 -16.23 22.24
C ARG A 159 -2.11 -16.63 23.47
N ALA A 160 -0.79 -16.79 23.36
CA ALA A 160 0.07 -17.13 24.48
C ALA A 160 0.05 -16.05 25.59
N LEU A 161 -0.07 -14.77 25.22
CA LEU A 161 -0.31 -13.69 26.18
C LEU A 161 -1.71 -13.79 26.81
N CYS A 162 -2.77 -14.11 26.05
CA CYS A 162 -4.11 -14.36 26.61
C CYS A 162 -4.13 -15.52 27.62
N LEU A 163 -3.46 -16.63 27.30
CA LEU A 163 -3.33 -17.79 28.19
C LEU A 163 -2.50 -17.45 29.44
N ALA A 164 -1.45 -16.64 29.31
CA ALA A 164 -0.65 -16.16 30.44
C ALA A 164 -1.45 -15.30 31.42
N ARG A 165 -2.44 -14.50 30.95
CA ARG A 165 -3.39 -13.81 31.85
C ARG A 165 -4.22 -14.78 32.68
N LEU A 166 -4.66 -15.89 32.07
CA LEU A 166 -5.40 -16.97 32.73
C LEU A 166 -4.50 -17.91 33.57
N GLY A 167 -3.20 -17.61 33.67
CA GLY A 167 -2.23 -18.37 34.47
C GLY A 167 -1.59 -19.58 33.78
N ASP A 168 -1.81 -19.78 32.47
CA ASP A 168 -1.11 -20.81 31.69
C ASP A 168 0.05 -20.19 30.88
N PHE A 169 1.27 -20.45 31.35
CA PHE A 169 2.50 -19.95 30.75
C PHE A 169 3.16 -20.93 29.76
N ALA A 170 2.56 -22.11 29.52
CA ALA A 170 3.18 -23.17 28.72
C ALA A 170 3.38 -22.74 27.26
N GLU A 171 2.40 -22.09 26.64
CA GLU A 171 2.51 -21.58 25.27
C GLU A 171 3.40 -20.33 25.18
N LEU A 172 3.45 -19.51 26.24
CA LEU A 172 4.37 -18.36 26.29
C LEU A 172 5.83 -18.84 26.24
N GLY A 173 6.17 -19.89 26.99
CA GLY A 173 7.48 -20.54 26.87
C GLY A 173 7.72 -21.20 25.51
N ALA A 174 6.67 -21.71 24.86
CA ALA A 174 6.79 -22.37 23.55
C ALA A 174 7.10 -21.38 22.40
N VAL A 175 6.49 -20.19 22.41
CA VAL A 175 6.77 -19.13 21.39
C VAL A 175 8.23 -18.67 21.43
N PHE A 176 8.89 -18.76 22.58
CA PHE A 176 10.30 -18.39 22.75
C PHE A 176 11.27 -19.59 22.67
N ALA A 177 10.86 -20.73 22.09
CA ALA A 177 11.70 -21.93 22.04
C ALA A 177 12.83 -21.91 20.98
N SER A 178 12.72 -21.12 19.91
CA SER A 178 13.79 -20.90 18.93
C SER A 178 13.61 -19.59 18.14
N ASP A 179 14.66 -19.12 17.46
CA ASP A 179 14.57 -17.95 16.58
C ASP A 179 13.59 -18.17 15.41
N ASP A 180 13.49 -19.40 14.88
CA ASP A 180 12.72 -19.75 13.67
C ASP A 180 11.18 -19.62 13.83
N ILE A 181 10.69 -19.43 15.06
CA ILE A 181 9.25 -19.27 15.40
C ILE A 181 8.96 -17.93 16.09
N LEU A 182 9.92 -17.00 16.14
CA LEU A 182 9.69 -15.69 16.75
C LEU A 182 8.75 -14.84 15.86
N PRO A 183 7.66 -14.29 16.43
CA PRO A 183 6.70 -13.48 15.69
C PRO A 183 7.32 -12.36 14.85
N PRO A 184 6.81 -12.10 13.63
CA PRO A 184 7.15 -10.95 12.79
C PRO A 184 7.36 -9.65 13.56
N LEU A 185 6.54 -9.39 14.58
CA LEU A 185 6.64 -8.25 15.49
C LEU A 185 8.04 -7.97 16.08
N PHE A 186 8.85 -9.00 16.37
CA PHE A 186 10.17 -8.84 16.99
C PHE A 186 11.28 -8.49 15.99
N TRP A 187 11.01 -8.58 14.68
CA TRP A 187 12.00 -8.35 13.63
C TRP A 187 11.91 -6.92 13.09
N GLY A 188 12.86 -6.08 13.52
CA GLY A 188 12.85 -4.64 13.23
C GLY A 188 13.26 -3.83 14.46
N ALA A 189 12.82 -2.57 14.53
CA ALA A 189 13.08 -1.69 15.67
C ALA A 189 12.52 -2.30 16.97
N PRO A 190 13.28 -2.28 18.10
CA PRO A 190 12.80 -2.84 19.37
C PRO A 190 11.54 -2.12 19.88
N TRP A 191 11.42 -0.84 19.56
CA TRP A 191 10.27 0.01 19.88
C TRP A 191 8.95 -0.45 19.27
N THR A 192 8.96 -1.11 18.10
CA THR A 192 7.75 -1.65 17.46
C THR A 192 7.16 -2.80 18.27
N ALA A 193 8.00 -3.75 18.68
CA ALA A 193 7.59 -4.84 19.57
C ALA A 193 7.18 -4.32 20.95
N TYR A 194 7.96 -3.38 21.50
CA TYR A 194 7.68 -2.80 22.80
C TYR A 194 6.32 -2.08 22.83
N ALA A 195 6.06 -1.17 21.90
CA ALA A 195 4.79 -0.43 21.83
C ALA A 195 3.57 -1.35 21.66
N ALA A 196 3.70 -2.39 20.84
CA ALA A 196 2.62 -3.35 20.64
C ALA A 196 2.30 -4.17 21.89
N VAL A 197 3.32 -4.57 22.66
CA VAL A 197 3.14 -5.37 23.89
C VAL A 197 2.81 -4.49 25.10
N GLU A 198 3.27 -3.23 25.15
CA GLU A 198 2.90 -2.26 26.19
C GLU A 198 1.38 -2.06 26.29
N ALA A 199 0.68 -2.18 25.15
CA ALA A 199 -0.78 -2.18 25.09
C ALA A 199 -1.46 -3.33 25.87
N VAL A 200 -0.74 -4.34 26.40
CA VAL A 200 -1.34 -5.37 27.29
C VAL A 200 -1.46 -4.96 28.76
N ARG A 201 -0.92 -3.78 29.15
CA ARG A 201 -0.96 -3.32 30.55
C ARG A 201 -2.37 -2.89 31.03
N PRO A 202 -2.69 -3.10 32.31
CA PRO A 202 -1.94 -3.86 33.31
C PRO A 202 -2.05 -5.38 33.04
N VAL A 203 -1.03 -6.14 33.46
CA VAL A 203 -1.04 -7.62 33.44
C VAL A 203 -1.25 -8.18 34.86
N PRO A 204 -1.85 -9.37 35.02
CA PRO A 204 -2.06 -9.99 36.35
C PRO A 204 -0.76 -10.23 37.11
N ASP A 205 -0.81 -10.20 38.44
CA ASP A 205 0.37 -10.43 39.30
C ASP A 205 1.09 -11.74 38.97
N ALA A 206 0.36 -12.84 38.75
CA ALA A 206 0.95 -14.12 38.36
C ALA A 206 1.71 -14.07 37.02
N MET A 207 1.24 -13.27 36.06
CA MET A 207 1.90 -13.04 34.77
C MET A 207 3.09 -12.08 34.93
N ARG A 208 2.97 -11.05 35.77
CA ARG A 208 4.05 -10.12 36.11
C ARG A 208 5.21 -10.86 36.77
N ASP A 209 4.93 -11.67 37.80
CA ASP A 209 5.90 -12.50 38.51
C ASP A 209 6.58 -13.52 37.58
N HIS A 210 5.82 -14.18 36.70
CA HIS A 210 6.39 -15.10 35.71
C HIS A 210 7.37 -14.39 34.76
N LEU A 211 6.97 -13.25 34.18
CA LEU A 211 7.82 -12.49 33.27
C LEU A 211 9.09 -11.95 33.95
N LEU A 212 8.99 -11.51 35.21
CA LEU A 212 10.14 -11.10 36.01
C LEU A 212 11.09 -12.28 36.34
N ALA A 213 10.53 -13.44 36.67
CA ALA A 213 11.31 -14.65 36.95
C ALA A 213 12.04 -15.20 35.70
N VAL A 214 11.43 -15.06 34.52
CA VAL A 214 12.08 -15.36 33.22
C VAL A 214 13.16 -14.34 32.91
N LEU A 215 12.86 -13.03 33.01
CA LEU A 215 13.82 -11.95 32.74
C LEU A 215 15.09 -12.07 33.59
N ALA A 216 14.96 -12.47 34.86
CA ALA A 216 16.09 -12.72 35.77
C ALA A 216 16.98 -13.91 35.37
N GLN A 217 16.55 -14.76 34.43
CA GLN A 217 17.30 -15.93 33.95
C GLN A 217 17.84 -15.75 32.51
N VAL A 218 17.23 -14.90 31.68
CA VAL A 218 17.60 -14.68 30.26
C VAL A 218 19.11 -14.49 30.06
N ASP A 219 19.76 -13.61 30.84
CA ASP A 219 21.20 -13.35 30.69
C ASP A 219 22.06 -14.60 30.99
N ALA A 220 21.64 -15.43 31.94
CA ALA A 220 22.33 -16.66 32.33
C ALA A 220 22.02 -17.85 31.39
N ASP A 221 20.89 -17.81 30.68
CA ASP A 221 20.52 -18.77 29.63
C ASP A 221 21.23 -18.44 28.31
N GLU A 222 21.28 -17.17 27.92
CA GLU A 222 22.02 -16.68 26.74
C GLU A 222 23.53 -16.92 26.91
N ALA A 223 24.12 -16.52 28.04
CA ALA A 223 25.54 -16.74 28.32
C ALA A 223 25.94 -18.24 28.41
N ALA A 224 24.97 -19.12 28.64
CA ALA A 224 25.18 -20.58 28.64
C ALA A 224 24.78 -21.26 27.32
N GLY A 225 24.30 -20.51 26.32
CA GLY A 225 23.85 -21.05 25.04
C GLY A 225 22.60 -21.94 25.12
N ARG A 226 21.76 -21.76 26.16
CA ARG A 226 20.45 -22.44 26.27
C ARG A 226 19.38 -21.79 25.39
N ILE A 227 19.51 -20.49 25.14
CA ILE A 227 18.68 -19.71 24.22
C ILE A 227 19.57 -18.91 23.26
N SER A 228 19.02 -18.53 22.11
CA SER A 228 19.64 -17.65 21.12
C SER A 228 19.53 -16.17 21.51
N ASN A 229 20.35 -15.32 20.87
CA ASN A 229 20.30 -13.87 21.06
C ASN A 229 18.97 -13.24 20.57
N GLY A 230 18.35 -13.81 19.52
CA GLY A 230 17.03 -13.37 19.04
C GLY A 230 15.94 -13.64 20.08
N VAL A 231 15.83 -14.88 20.54
CA VAL A 231 14.96 -15.28 21.66
C VAL A 231 15.21 -14.43 22.91
N ALA A 232 16.48 -14.26 23.32
CA ALA A 232 16.84 -13.48 24.48
C ALA A 232 16.46 -11.99 24.35
N ARG A 233 16.54 -11.41 23.14
CA ARG A 233 16.04 -10.05 22.85
C ARG A 233 14.51 -10.00 22.89
N ALA A 234 13.82 -10.95 22.28
CA ALA A 234 12.36 -10.99 22.25
C ALA A 234 11.74 -11.19 23.65
N LEU A 235 12.36 -12.03 24.48
CA LEU A 235 12.01 -12.22 25.89
C LEU A 235 12.19 -10.93 26.71
N ARG A 236 13.35 -10.25 26.56
CA ARG A 236 13.59 -8.95 27.21
C ARG A 236 12.53 -7.92 26.82
N LEU A 237 12.28 -7.73 25.52
CA LEU A 237 11.27 -6.80 25.01
C LEU A 237 9.87 -7.13 25.54
N THR A 238 9.48 -8.40 25.55
CA THR A 238 8.17 -8.84 26.06
C THR A 238 8.03 -8.57 27.56
N ALA A 239 9.04 -8.94 28.36
CA ALA A 239 9.03 -8.73 29.80
C ALA A 239 9.03 -7.24 30.16
N TRP A 240 9.92 -6.43 29.56
CA TRP A 240 9.98 -4.99 29.77
C TRP A 240 8.67 -4.30 29.38
N ALA A 241 8.15 -4.59 28.18
CA ALA A 241 6.91 -3.99 27.70
C ALA A 241 5.68 -4.41 28.52
N ALA A 242 5.50 -5.68 28.87
CA ALA A 242 4.34 -6.13 29.62
C ALA A 242 4.38 -5.76 31.11
N THR A 243 5.57 -5.66 31.74
CA THR A 243 5.71 -5.35 33.18
C THR A 243 5.98 -3.89 33.51
N GLY A 244 6.47 -3.09 32.55
CA GLY A 244 6.83 -1.68 32.74
C GLY A 244 8.16 -1.44 33.47
N THR A 245 9.03 -2.45 33.58
CA THR A 245 10.30 -2.34 34.34
C THR A 245 11.40 -1.54 33.66
N ALA A 246 11.40 -1.49 32.34
CA ALA A 246 12.39 -0.79 31.52
C ALA A 246 11.78 -0.44 30.15
N ASP A 247 12.44 0.44 29.41
CA ASP A 247 12.10 0.74 28.02
C ASP A 247 12.61 -0.33 27.03
N ALA A 248 12.38 -0.12 25.73
CA ALA A 248 12.74 -1.08 24.68
C ALA A 248 14.26 -1.31 24.51
N GLU A 249 15.12 -0.53 25.17
CA GLU A 249 16.58 -0.65 25.14
C GLU A 249 17.18 -0.95 26.53
N GLY A 250 16.33 -1.23 27.53
CA GLY A 250 16.74 -1.53 28.90
C GLY A 250 16.99 -0.29 29.77
N GLY A 251 16.61 0.90 29.30
CA GLY A 251 16.64 2.14 30.09
C GLY A 251 15.56 2.15 31.18
N ALA A 252 15.82 2.84 32.28
CA ALA A 252 14.89 2.93 33.40
C ALA A 252 13.73 3.89 33.07
N MET A 253 12.52 3.35 32.97
CA MET A 253 11.31 4.19 32.86
C MET A 253 11.11 5.04 34.10
N ARG A 254 10.64 6.27 33.90
CA ARG A 254 10.26 7.18 34.99
C ARG A 254 8.76 7.09 35.23
N PRO A 255 8.29 7.05 36.49
CA PRO A 255 6.87 7.19 36.76
C PRO A 255 6.41 8.60 36.35
N PRO A 256 5.17 8.78 35.85
CA PRO A 256 4.61 10.10 35.61
C PRO A 256 4.60 10.94 36.89
N HIS A 257 4.93 12.23 36.75
CA HIS A 257 5.01 13.20 37.83
C HIS A 257 4.27 14.50 37.47
N PRO A 258 4.02 15.40 38.44
CA PRO A 258 3.52 16.75 38.13
C PRO A 258 4.40 17.44 37.08
N PRO A 259 3.81 18.26 36.19
CA PRO A 259 4.57 18.89 35.11
C PRO A 259 5.54 19.94 35.66
N HIS A 260 6.84 19.73 35.40
CA HIS A 260 7.90 20.64 35.80
C HIS A 260 8.79 21.02 34.60
N PRO A 261 9.34 22.25 34.56
CA PRO A 261 10.28 22.67 33.52
C PRO A 261 11.47 21.72 33.32
N VAL A 262 11.67 21.26 32.09
CA VAL A 262 12.76 20.33 31.75
C VAL A 262 14.09 21.07 31.58
N SER A 263 15.19 20.41 31.94
CA SER A 263 16.56 20.87 31.62
C SER A 263 17.07 20.11 30.41
N LEU A 264 17.57 20.82 29.39
CA LEU A 264 17.97 20.24 28.09
C LEU A 264 19.48 20.24 27.85
N PRO A 265 19.99 19.34 26.99
CA PRO A 265 21.31 19.47 26.39
C PRO A 265 21.45 20.77 25.56
N PRO A 266 22.65 21.36 25.45
CA PRO A 266 22.86 22.63 24.73
C PRO A 266 22.37 22.64 23.27
N GLU A 267 22.39 21.49 22.60
CA GLU A 267 21.88 21.31 21.23
C GLU A 267 20.35 21.44 21.11
N PHE A 268 19.61 21.30 22.21
CA PHE A 268 18.16 21.49 22.30
C PHE A 268 17.75 22.70 23.16
N ASP A 269 18.70 23.54 23.61
CA ASP A 269 18.43 24.69 24.49
C ASP A 269 18.59 26.04 23.76
N PRO A 270 17.71 26.39 22.80
CA PRO A 270 17.81 27.64 22.07
C PRO A 270 17.37 28.84 22.93
N PRO A 271 17.91 30.05 22.70
CA PRO A 271 17.49 31.25 23.44
C PRO A 271 16.07 31.75 23.07
N ALA A 272 15.36 31.07 22.16
CA ALA A 272 14.01 31.39 21.72
C ALA A 272 12.96 30.90 22.73
N LYS A 273 11.84 31.63 22.82
CA LYS A 273 10.69 31.32 23.69
C LYS A 273 9.69 30.38 23.02
N ALA A 274 8.82 29.75 23.82
CA ALA A 274 7.80 28.79 23.38
C ALA A 274 6.95 29.24 22.18
N ALA A 275 6.37 30.45 22.23
CA ALA A 275 5.61 31.01 21.10
C ALA A 275 6.47 31.26 19.86
N GLU A 276 7.72 31.71 20.03
CA GLU A 276 8.66 31.93 18.93
C GLU A 276 9.12 30.60 18.31
N LEU A 277 9.29 29.55 19.13
CA LEU A 277 9.57 28.18 18.67
C LEU A 277 8.39 27.61 17.89
N ALA A 278 7.17 27.77 18.39
CA ALA A 278 5.95 27.35 17.69
C ALA A 278 5.75 28.12 16.36
N GLU A 279 5.86 29.45 16.36
CA GLU A 279 5.80 30.26 15.13
C GLU A 279 6.87 29.82 14.12
N ARG A 280 8.11 29.57 14.55
CA ARG A 280 9.19 29.06 13.68
C ARG A 280 8.88 27.66 13.14
N GLN A 281 8.34 26.76 13.97
CA GLN A 281 8.06 25.37 13.58
C GLN A 281 6.89 25.25 12.59
N LEU A 282 5.88 26.12 12.72
CA LEU A 282 4.78 26.25 11.76
C LEU A 282 5.22 26.94 10.45
N GLN A 283 6.17 27.87 10.51
CA GLN A 283 6.69 28.58 9.33
C GLN A 283 7.83 27.83 8.61
N ALA A 284 8.38 26.78 9.22
CA ALA A 284 9.51 26.03 8.66
C ALA A 284 9.05 24.99 7.62
N THR A 285 9.29 25.28 6.34
CA THR A 285 9.07 24.33 5.22
C THR A 285 10.02 23.11 5.23
N ALA A 286 10.97 23.08 6.16
CA ALA A 286 11.87 21.96 6.46
C ALA A 286 12.42 22.16 7.89
N PRO A 287 11.70 21.74 8.94
CA PRO A 287 12.11 21.98 10.31
C PRO A 287 13.36 21.16 10.67
N GLY A 288 14.26 21.75 11.46
CA GLY A 288 15.50 21.10 11.89
C GLY A 288 15.35 20.11 13.05
N PHE A 289 14.15 20.04 13.62
CA PHE A 289 13.73 19.19 14.74
C PHE A 289 12.30 18.73 14.47
N ASP A 290 11.92 17.53 14.91
CA ASP A 290 10.51 17.10 14.85
C ASP A 290 9.64 17.84 15.87
N ASP A 291 8.31 17.76 15.72
CA ASP A 291 7.38 18.51 16.57
C ASP A 291 7.44 18.10 18.05
N ALA A 292 7.82 16.85 18.35
CA ALA A 292 7.98 16.40 19.72
C ALA A 292 9.33 16.82 20.33
N GLN A 293 10.39 16.93 19.52
CA GLN A 293 11.62 17.62 19.89
C GLN A 293 11.37 19.10 20.18
N VAL A 294 10.54 19.78 19.37
CA VAL A 294 10.10 21.15 19.66
C VAL A 294 9.22 21.20 20.93
N GLY A 295 8.41 20.17 21.19
CA GLY A 295 7.73 19.97 22.47
C GLY A 295 8.70 19.97 23.67
N TRP A 296 9.80 19.21 23.61
CA TRP A 296 10.87 19.29 24.61
C TRP A 296 11.45 20.71 24.73
N MET A 297 11.72 21.39 23.62
CA MET A 297 12.28 22.76 23.59
C MET A 297 11.31 23.81 24.17
N ILE A 298 10.01 23.58 24.09
CA ILE A 298 8.93 24.37 24.72
C ILE A 298 8.82 24.06 26.22
N ALA A 299 8.95 22.79 26.62
CA ALA A 299 8.83 22.29 27.99
C ALA A 299 9.84 22.87 29.01
N ARG A 300 10.76 23.73 28.58
CA ARG A 300 11.65 24.53 29.46
C ARG A 300 10.93 25.72 30.12
N GLU A 301 9.83 26.20 29.55
CA GLU A 301 8.96 27.22 30.18
C GLU A 301 7.86 26.54 31.01
N SER A 302 7.25 27.20 31.98
CA SER A 302 6.19 26.54 32.78
C SER A 302 4.91 26.36 31.96
N ALA A 303 4.06 25.40 32.33
CA ALA A 303 2.75 25.22 31.67
C ALA A 303 1.90 26.51 31.68
N GLY A 304 1.96 27.29 32.78
CA GLY A 304 1.31 28.60 32.88
C GLY A 304 1.90 29.69 31.99
N ASP A 305 3.15 29.53 31.50
CA ASP A 305 3.75 30.41 30.50
C ASP A 305 3.43 29.93 29.07
N TYR A 306 3.67 28.65 28.74
CA TYR A 306 3.58 28.19 27.35
C TYR A 306 2.16 27.92 26.86
N ILE A 307 1.22 27.49 27.71
CA ILE A 307 -0.17 27.25 27.26
C ILE A 307 -0.80 28.57 26.76
N PRO A 308 -0.79 29.69 27.52
CA PRO A 308 -1.29 30.97 27.00
C PRO A 308 -0.45 31.52 25.84
N ALA A 309 0.86 31.26 25.82
CA ALA A 309 1.74 31.75 24.75
C ALA A 309 1.47 31.04 23.40
N LEU A 310 1.26 29.73 23.39
CA LEU A 310 0.89 28.99 22.17
C LEU A 310 -0.55 29.29 21.74
N LEU A 311 -1.50 29.41 22.67
CA LEU A 311 -2.87 29.86 22.35
C LEU A 311 -2.91 31.29 21.78
N ALA A 312 -1.91 32.14 22.08
CA ALA A 312 -1.75 33.47 21.45
C ALA A 312 -1.00 33.45 20.10
N VAL A 313 -0.44 32.31 19.68
CA VAL A 313 0.02 32.09 18.30
C VAL A 313 -1.16 31.73 17.40
N ASP A 314 -2.23 31.13 17.94
CA ASP A 314 -3.44 30.88 17.17
C ASP A 314 -4.12 32.17 16.72
N ARG A 315 -4.49 32.22 15.44
CA ARG A 315 -5.01 33.39 14.74
C ARG A 315 -5.99 32.94 13.68
N ALA A 316 -7.05 33.71 13.45
CA ALA A 316 -8.11 33.45 12.47
C ALA A 316 -7.66 33.44 10.98
N ASN A 317 -6.35 33.39 10.72
CA ASN A 317 -5.73 33.26 9.40
C ASN A 317 -4.78 32.04 9.29
N LEU A 318 -4.70 31.18 10.32
CA LEU A 318 -4.06 29.87 10.23
C LEU A 318 -5.05 28.85 9.66
N ALA A 319 -4.55 27.92 8.83
CA ALA A 319 -5.35 26.81 8.33
C ALA A 319 -5.61 25.77 9.45
N PRO A 320 -6.74 25.04 9.46
CA PRO A 320 -7.11 24.10 10.53
C PRO A 320 -6.00 23.12 10.91
N GLU A 321 -5.26 22.61 9.92
CA GLU A 321 -4.17 21.65 10.06
C GLU A 321 -2.99 22.27 10.83
N ALA A 322 -2.66 23.53 10.56
CA ALA A 322 -1.65 24.29 11.29
C ALA A 322 -2.10 24.62 12.72
N ARG A 323 -3.42 24.80 12.95
CA ARG A 323 -3.99 24.99 14.29
C ARG A 323 -3.94 23.69 15.10
N VAL A 324 -4.30 22.55 14.51
CA VAL A 324 -4.14 21.22 15.12
C VAL A 324 -2.67 20.98 15.49
N ARG A 325 -1.74 21.22 14.57
CA ARG A 325 -0.29 21.04 14.79
C ARG A 325 0.26 21.96 15.89
N LEU A 326 -0.17 23.23 15.94
CA LEU A 326 0.15 24.18 17.02
C LEU A 326 -0.28 23.65 18.41
N ILE A 327 -1.47 23.06 18.48
CA ILE A 327 -2.03 22.53 19.72
C ILE A 327 -1.36 21.20 20.12
N GLN A 328 -0.96 20.36 19.16
CA GLN A 328 -0.18 19.15 19.43
C GLN A 328 1.19 19.43 20.09
N LEU A 329 1.83 20.56 19.79
CA LEU A 329 3.04 21.01 20.49
C LEU A 329 2.83 21.20 22.01
N ILE A 330 1.60 21.54 22.44
CA ILE A 330 1.24 21.63 23.87
C ILE A 330 1.25 20.24 24.50
N GLY A 331 0.69 19.23 23.82
CA GLY A 331 0.70 17.82 24.27
C GLY A 331 2.12 17.25 24.39
N PHE A 332 2.95 17.45 23.37
CA PHE A 332 4.36 17.01 23.42
C PHE A 332 5.17 17.72 24.52
N ALA A 333 4.92 19.01 24.78
CA ALA A 333 5.53 19.72 25.90
C ALA A 333 5.05 19.18 27.26
N ALA A 334 3.76 18.86 27.39
CA ALA A 334 3.19 18.26 28.58
C ALA A 334 3.75 16.85 28.86
N ASP A 335 3.95 16.02 27.84
CA ASP A 335 4.60 14.71 28.01
C ASP A 335 6.06 14.85 28.49
N ALA A 336 6.81 15.81 27.97
CA ALA A 336 8.16 16.10 28.43
C ALA A 336 8.18 16.60 29.89
N GLN A 337 7.24 17.45 30.28
CA GLN A 337 7.17 17.96 31.67
C GLN A 337 6.65 16.94 32.68
N THR A 338 5.75 16.03 32.30
CA THR A 338 5.17 15.01 33.19
C THR A 338 5.99 13.72 33.26
N GLY A 339 7.10 13.62 32.50
CA GLY A 339 7.93 12.42 32.43
C GLY A 339 7.38 11.31 31.53
N ARG A 340 6.33 11.58 30.76
CA ARG A 340 5.76 10.66 29.74
C ARG A 340 6.58 10.63 28.44
N ALA A 341 7.47 11.60 28.18
CA ALA A 341 8.41 11.54 27.08
C ALA A 341 9.79 11.03 27.53
N LEU A 342 10.44 10.20 26.70
CA LEU A 342 11.67 9.48 27.08
C LEU A 342 12.95 10.33 26.95
N SER A 343 13.16 11.02 25.82
CA SER A 343 14.31 11.94 25.65
C SER A 343 14.14 12.90 24.46
N PRO A 344 14.80 14.09 24.48
CA PRO A 344 14.82 14.99 23.32
C PRO A 344 15.57 14.42 22.10
N TYR A 345 16.40 13.39 22.27
CA TYR A 345 17.14 12.77 21.15
C TYR A 345 16.27 11.87 20.25
N ARG A 346 15.01 11.60 20.61
CA ARG A 346 14.10 10.68 19.89
C ARG A 346 12.67 11.19 19.69
N GLY A 347 12.41 12.43 20.12
CA GLY A 347 11.04 12.94 20.24
C GLY A 347 10.20 12.12 21.22
N ALA A 348 8.88 12.30 21.14
CA ALA A 348 7.88 11.40 21.68
C ALA A 348 7.29 10.60 20.51
N GLY A 349 7.79 9.37 20.31
CA GLY A 349 7.08 8.41 19.46
C GLY A 349 5.72 8.07 20.07
N PRO A 350 4.76 7.54 19.30
CA PRO A 350 3.37 7.29 19.74
C PRO A 350 3.19 6.19 20.82
N ALA A 351 4.25 5.85 21.54
CA ALA A 351 4.30 4.94 22.69
C ALA A 351 5.47 5.30 23.64
N ALA A 352 5.66 6.60 23.93
CA ALA A 352 6.66 7.05 24.91
C ALA A 352 6.14 7.00 26.36
N GLY A 353 4.83 7.17 26.54
CA GLY A 353 4.17 7.28 27.86
C GLY A 353 4.01 5.93 28.55
N GLY A 354 5.04 5.48 29.26
CA GLY A 354 5.11 4.19 29.98
C GLY A 354 4.17 4.01 31.19
N GLY A 355 3.00 4.65 31.19
CA GLY A 355 1.98 4.49 32.23
C GLY A 355 1.16 3.20 32.13
N GLU A 356 0.55 2.78 33.23
CA GLU A 356 -0.56 1.83 33.19
C GLU A 356 -1.84 2.57 32.78
N ARG A 357 -2.80 1.89 32.12
CA ARG A 357 -4.08 2.52 31.71
C ARG A 357 -4.80 3.11 32.95
N PRO A 358 -5.29 4.36 32.91
CA PRO A 358 -5.98 4.95 34.05
C PRO A 358 -7.27 4.19 34.38
N ALA A 359 -7.48 3.91 35.66
CA ALA A 359 -8.70 3.29 36.15
C ALA A 359 -9.93 4.19 35.92
N LEU A 360 -11.10 3.59 35.65
CA LEU A 360 -12.35 4.32 35.47
C LEU A 360 -12.75 5.06 36.75
N ILE A 361 -12.81 6.39 36.66
CA ILE A 361 -13.25 7.31 37.69
C ILE A 361 -14.75 7.07 37.97
N GLU A 362 -15.09 6.89 39.24
CA GLU A 362 -16.46 6.79 39.74
C GLU A 362 -17.15 8.17 39.71
N ASP A 363 -17.62 8.56 38.52
CA ASP A 363 -18.14 9.91 38.24
C ASP A 363 -19.67 10.04 38.41
N GLN A 364 -20.36 8.91 38.59
CA GLN A 364 -21.75 8.87 39.03
C GLN A 364 -21.86 9.28 40.51
N HIS A 365 -23.00 9.85 40.91
CA HIS A 365 -23.31 10.03 42.33
C HIS A 365 -23.84 8.72 42.92
N GLN A 366 -23.20 8.21 43.98
CA GLN A 366 -23.80 7.17 44.82
C GLN A 366 -25.08 7.73 45.46
N ALA A 367 -26.24 7.37 44.91
CA ALA A 367 -27.50 7.53 45.61
C ALA A 367 -27.44 6.66 46.88
N ALA A 368 -27.35 7.30 48.04
CA ALA A 368 -27.22 6.60 49.32
C ALA A 368 -28.40 5.64 49.50
N ALA A 369 -28.09 4.35 49.71
CA ALA A 369 -29.09 3.30 49.73
C ALA A 369 -30.16 3.56 50.81
N PRO A 370 -31.46 3.64 50.45
CA PRO A 370 -32.52 3.74 51.45
C PRO A 370 -32.58 2.45 52.29
N PRO A 371 -32.92 2.53 53.58
CA PRO A 371 -32.95 1.36 54.44
C PRO A 371 -34.07 0.39 54.04
N MET A 372 -33.81 -0.91 54.23
CA MET A 372 -34.76 -2.01 54.04
C MET A 372 -36.12 -1.72 54.71
N GLY A 373 -37.19 -1.58 53.92
CA GLY A 373 -38.43 -0.96 54.41
C GLY A 373 -39.72 -1.21 53.62
N GLY A 374 -40.00 -2.45 53.21
CA GLY A 374 -41.34 -3.05 53.15
C GLY A 374 -42.48 -2.44 52.29
N LEU A 375 -43.05 -3.32 51.45
CA LEU A 375 -44.47 -3.46 51.07
C LEU A 375 -45.09 -2.57 49.97
N ASP A 376 -45.68 -3.31 49.03
CA ASP A 376 -46.97 -3.15 48.34
C ASP A 376 -47.24 -2.06 47.27
N GLU A 377 -47.84 -2.59 46.20
CA GLU A 377 -48.85 -2.04 45.28
C GLU A 377 -48.86 -0.54 44.93
N PHE A 378 -48.78 -0.26 43.63
CA PHE A 378 -49.77 0.65 43.01
C PHE A 378 -50.06 0.31 41.54
N ARG A 379 -51.34 0.41 41.17
CA ARG A 379 -51.84 0.47 39.78
C ARG A 379 -53.10 1.33 39.77
N VAL A 380 -53.32 2.09 38.69
CA VAL A 380 -54.56 2.84 38.35
C VAL A 380 -54.74 4.21 39.06
N ALA A 381 -54.12 5.22 38.43
CA ALA A 381 -54.78 6.38 37.77
C ALA A 381 -55.46 7.54 38.55
N GLU A 382 -55.75 8.56 37.72
CA GLU A 382 -56.65 9.71 37.84
C GLU A 382 -56.15 11.06 38.39
N GLU A 383 -56.65 12.07 37.68
CA GLU A 383 -56.43 13.53 37.67
C GLU A 383 -57.07 14.19 38.92
N GLU A 384 -57.02 15.50 39.23
CA GLU A 384 -57.01 16.74 38.43
C GLU A 384 -56.27 17.89 39.15
N GLY A 385 -56.16 19.10 38.54
CA GLY A 385 -55.59 20.25 39.26
C GLY A 385 -55.61 21.69 38.68
N GLY A 386 -56.28 21.99 37.56
CA GLY A 386 -56.58 23.38 37.14
C GLY A 386 -55.51 24.14 36.29
N GLY A 387 -55.90 25.17 35.53
CA GLY A 387 -57.28 25.63 35.29
C GLY A 387 -57.47 26.83 34.35
N SER A 388 -58.62 26.82 33.64
CA SER A 388 -59.42 27.94 33.08
C SER A 388 -58.78 29.06 32.24
N GLY A 389 -59.33 29.33 31.04
CA GLY A 389 -59.09 30.63 30.37
C GLY A 389 -59.58 30.90 28.93
N PHE A 390 -60.83 30.60 28.57
CA PHE A 390 -61.68 31.29 27.52
C PHE A 390 -61.12 31.51 26.07
N GLU A 391 -61.87 31.40 24.96
CA GLU A 391 -63.32 31.20 24.73
C GLU A 391 -63.58 30.74 23.26
N SER A 392 -64.64 29.93 23.02
CA SER A 392 -65.55 29.87 21.83
C SER A 392 -65.05 29.92 20.36
N LEU A 393 -65.64 29.24 19.35
CA LEU A 393 -66.71 28.22 19.11
C LEU A 393 -66.41 27.63 17.68
N ASP A 394 -66.67 26.36 17.33
CA ASP A 394 -67.95 25.73 16.89
C ASP A 394 -68.56 26.40 15.61
N GLU A 395 -69.10 25.75 14.56
CA GLU A 395 -69.28 24.33 14.16
C GLU A 395 -68.53 24.07 12.79
N GLY A 396 -68.81 23.15 11.84
CA GLY A 396 -69.78 22.03 11.69
C GLY A 396 -69.93 21.50 10.24
N PHE A 397 -70.31 20.20 10.11
CA PHE A 397 -71.11 19.55 9.04
C PHE A 397 -70.70 19.45 7.52
N ASP A 398 -70.59 18.18 7.08
CA ASP A 398 -71.30 17.50 5.94
C ASP A 398 -70.68 17.33 4.52
N ASP A 399 -71.19 16.29 3.84
CA ASP A 399 -70.83 15.76 2.50
C ASP A 399 -71.24 16.64 1.29
N ARG A 400 -70.55 16.48 0.13
CA ARG A 400 -71.18 15.96 -1.13
C ARG A 400 -70.30 15.79 -2.39
N ASP A 401 -70.82 14.95 -3.27
CA ASP A 401 -70.27 14.36 -4.50
C ASP A 401 -70.13 15.24 -5.77
N ALA A 402 -69.06 14.91 -6.53
CA ALA A 402 -68.97 14.60 -7.96
C ALA A 402 -69.42 15.53 -9.12
N GLY A 403 -68.57 15.55 -10.17
CA GLY A 403 -68.83 16.03 -11.55
C GLY A 403 -67.57 16.63 -12.21
N CYS A 404 -66.72 15.92 -12.97
CA CYS A 404 -66.90 15.35 -14.34
C CYS A 404 -67.19 16.46 -15.39
N VAL A 405 -66.55 16.56 -16.57
CA VAL A 405 -65.75 15.65 -17.46
C VAL A 405 -64.46 16.49 -17.90
N VAL A 406 -63.39 16.08 -18.61
CA VAL A 406 -63.22 15.46 -19.97
C VAL A 406 -61.82 14.84 -20.21
N ASP A 407 -61.81 13.85 -21.10
CA ASP A 407 -60.74 13.04 -21.74
C ASP A 407 -60.02 13.73 -22.94
N LEU A 408 -59.02 13.19 -23.69
CA LEU A 408 -58.31 11.87 -23.75
C LEU A 408 -56.91 12.01 -24.44
N ASP A 409 -56.24 10.87 -24.69
CA ASP A 409 -55.04 10.58 -25.51
C ASP A 409 -53.65 11.07 -25.02
N GLY A 410 -52.56 10.29 -25.10
CA GLY A 410 -52.45 8.85 -25.38
C GLY A 410 -51.05 8.34 -25.81
N ILE A 411 -50.54 7.28 -25.15
CA ILE A 411 -49.48 6.33 -25.61
C ILE A 411 -48.03 6.89 -25.78
N GLY A 412 -47.02 6.15 -25.30
CA GLY A 412 -45.65 6.22 -25.86
C GLY A 412 -44.49 5.90 -24.90
N ALA A 413 -43.62 4.96 -25.26
CA ALA A 413 -42.51 4.49 -24.42
C ALA A 413 -41.12 5.00 -24.85
N SER A 414 -40.23 5.12 -23.86
CA SER A 414 -38.78 4.79 -23.92
C SER A 414 -37.75 5.68 -24.67
N VAL A 415 -36.47 5.42 -24.31
CA VAL A 415 -35.18 5.75 -24.97
C VAL A 415 -34.51 7.12 -24.72
N SER A 416 -33.42 7.02 -23.94
CA SER A 416 -32.07 7.61 -24.03
C SER A 416 -31.70 8.81 -24.92
N ARG A 417 -30.85 9.66 -24.31
CA ARG A 417 -29.77 10.55 -24.83
C ARG A 417 -29.36 10.41 -26.32
N GLY A 418 -29.14 11.56 -26.96
CA GLY A 418 -28.21 11.73 -28.10
C GLY A 418 -28.22 13.16 -28.67
N GLY A 419 -27.06 13.77 -28.94
CA GLY A 419 -27.00 15.13 -29.52
C GLY A 419 -25.61 15.78 -29.52
N HIS A 420 -24.78 15.49 -30.52
CA HIS A 420 -23.54 16.24 -30.78
C HIS A 420 -23.83 17.63 -31.39
N VAL A 421 -22.94 18.60 -31.13
CA VAL A 421 -22.80 19.83 -31.93
C VAL A 421 -21.60 19.65 -32.87
N ALA A 422 -21.70 20.16 -34.11
CA ALA A 422 -20.70 19.95 -35.15
C ALA A 422 -20.22 21.26 -35.80
N THR A 423 -18.93 21.31 -36.12
CA THR A 423 -18.26 22.31 -36.97
C THR A 423 -17.16 21.59 -37.76
N GLY A 424 -16.88 21.90 -39.03
CA GLY A 424 -17.61 22.69 -40.02
C GLY A 424 -16.86 22.59 -41.36
N HIS A 425 -17.52 22.20 -42.46
CA HIS A 425 -16.84 21.99 -43.74
C HIS A 425 -16.59 23.30 -44.52
N VAL A 426 -15.42 23.38 -45.16
CA VAL A 426 -15.14 24.27 -46.29
C VAL A 426 -14.48 23.42 -47.39
N ALA A 427 -14.92 23.58 -48.65
CA ALA A 427 -14.46 22.74 -49.75
C ALA A 427 -14.35 23.51 -51.08
N ALA A 428 -13.26 23.29 -51.82
CA ALA A 428 -13.14 23.42 -53.28
C ALA A 428 -11.76 22.93 -53.75
N GLY A 429 -11.66 22.25 -54.90
CA GLY A 429 -10.37 21.97 -55.56
C GLY A 429 -10.20 20.58 -56.17
N GLN A 430 -10.96 20.21 -57.20
CA GLN A 430 -10.65 19.03 -58.02
C GLN A 430 -9.67 19.37 -59.15
N VAL A 431 -8.62 18.56 -59.31
CA VAL A 431 -7.89 18.36 -60.58
C VAL A 431 -7.61 16.86 -60.71
N THR A 432 -7.78 16.30 -61.91
CA THR A 432 -7.74 14.86 -62.18
C THR A 432 -6.56 14.45 -63.07
N ALA A 433 -5.81 13.41 -62.69
CA ALA A 433 -5.01 12.58 -63.60
C ALA A 433 -4.70 11.22 -62.93
N ASP A 434 -4.72 10.13 -63.71
CA ASP A 434 -4.51 8.76 -63.21
C ASP A 434 -3.04 8.37 -63.03
N ALA A 435 -2.75 7.64 -61.94
CA ALA A 435 -1.75 6.57 -61.93
C ALA A 435 -2.02 5.60 -60.77
N THR A 436 -2.17 4.32 -61.10
CA THR A 436 -2.42 3.17 -60.21
C THR A 436 -1.76 3.22 -58.83
N SER A 437 -2.59 3.28 -57.78
CA SER A 437 -2.27 2.75 -56.45
C SER A 437 -3.46 1.97 -55.92
N LEU A 438 -3.21 0.88 -55.18
CA LEU A 438 -4.26 0.11 -54.52
C LEU A 438 -4.76 0.92 -53.31
N GLN A 439 -5.91 1.57 -53.45
CA GLN A 439 -6.56 2.23 -52.32
C GLN A 439 -7.03 1.18 -51.31
N GLU A 440 -6.30 1.07 -50.18
CA GLU A 440 -6.78 0.33 -49.01
C GLU A 440 -8.15 0.90 -48.60
N GLN A 441 -9.16 0.04 -48.49
CA GLN A 441 -10.46 0.44 -47.95
C GLN A 441 -10.29 0.87 -46.48
N PRO A 442 -11.08 1.83 -45.98
CA PRO A 442 -11.04 2.20 -44.56
C PRO A 442 -11.28 0.95 -43.70
N ASP A 443 -10.37 0.72 -42.77
CA ASP A 443 -10.19 -0.57 -42.11
C ASP A 443 -11.46 -0.98 -41.35
N ALA A 444 -12.12 -2.05 -41.80
CA ALA A 444 -13.41 -2.45 -41.27
C ALA A 444 -13.24 -3.00 -39.86
N GLN A 445 -13.75 -2.28 -38.84
CA GLN A 445 -13.66 -2.66 -37.43
C GLN A 445 -13.96 -4.15 -37.22
N ASP A 446 -13.05 -4.87 -36.55
CA ASP A 446 -13.26 -6.29 -36.22
C ASP A 446 -14.38 -6.39 -35.18
N LYS A 447 -15.36 -7.25 -35.43
CA LYS A 447 -16.53 -7.45 -34.57
C LYS A 447 -16.52 -8.83 -33.90
N ARG A 448 -15.44 -9.59 -34.04
CA ARG A 448 -15.24 -10.87 -33.37
C ARG A 448 -15.02 -10.65 -31.88
N ARG A 449 -15.45 -11.65 -31.12
CA ARG A 449 -15.36 -11.75 -29.66
C ARG A 449 -14.85 -13.13 -29.30
N VAL A 450 -14.35 -13.32 -28.09
CA VAL A 450 -14.23 -14.66 -27.53
C VAL A 450 -15.66 -15.17 -27.25
N ASN A 451 -15.93 -16.41 -27.63
CA ASN A 451 -17.17 -17.13 -27.33
C ASN A 451 -16.77 -18.40 -26.59
N ALA A 452 -17.60 -18.89 -25.68
CA ALA A 452 -17.33 -20.14 -24.98
C ALA A 452 -18.61 -20.94 -24.69
N LEU A 453 -18.47 -22.26 -24.59
CA LEU A 453 -19.48 -23.20 -24.12
C LEU A 453 -18.88 -24.06 -23.01
N LEU A 454 -19.69 -24.38 -22.00
CA LEU A 454 -19.35 -25.35 -20.97
C LEU A 454 -19.91 -26.70 -21.39
N LEU A 455 -19.06 -27.71 -21.52
CA LEU A 455 -19.43 -29.02 -22.04
C LEU A 455 -19.18 -30.13 -21.02
N HIS A 456 -20.11 -31.08 -20.92
CA HIS A 456 -19.95 -32.35 -20.21
C HIS A 456 -20.64 -33.46 -21.03
N ASP A 457 -20.01 -34.62 -21.21
CA ASP A 457 -20.47 -35.70 -22.10
C ASP A 457 -20.91 -35.23 -23.52
N GLU A 458 -20.13 -34.31 -24.12
CA GLU A 458 -20.42 -33.59 -25.39
C GLU A 458 -21.75 -32.81 -25.42
N ARG A 459 -22.35 -32.52 -24.27
CA ARG A 459 -23.55 -31.68 -24.12
C ARG A 459 -23.18 -30.31 -23.58
N SER A 460 -23.79 -29.27 -24.13
CA SER A 460 -23.64 -27.91 -23.63
C SER A 460 -24.51 -27.67 -22.41
N HIS A 461 -23.97 -26.92 -21.44
CA HIS A 461 -24.64 -26.54 -20.19
C HIS A 461 -24.44 -25.05 -19.88
N HIS A 462 -25.37 -24.48 -19.13
CA HIS A 462 -25.22 -23.15 -18.51
C HIS A 462 -24.41 -23.15 -17.18
N TYR A 463 -23.93 -24.33 -16.75
CA TYR A 463 -23.24 -24.54 -15.48
C TYR A 463 -22.07 -25.52 -15.63
N PHE A 464 -21.17 -25.54 -14.65
CA PHE A 464 -20.15 -26.58 -14.53
C PHE A 464 -20.71 -27.77 -13.74
N VAL A 465 -20.53 -28.99 -14.24
CA VAL A 465 -20.98 -30.21 -13.58
C VAL A 465 -20.07 -30.54 -12.38
N ALA A 466 -20.65 -30.51 -11.18
CA ALA A 466 -19.97 -30.71 -9.91
C ALA A 466 -19.34 -32.11 -9.79
N GLY A 467 -18.06 -32.17 -9.39
CA GLY A 467 -17.34 -33.42 -9.17
C GLY A 467 -16.95 -34.18 -10.44
N ALA A 468 -16.92 -33.51 -11.60
CA ALA A 468 -16.69 -34.12 -12.90
C ALA A 468 -15.71 -33.31 -13.77
N THR A 469 -15.13 -33.98 -14.77
CA THR A 469 -14.41 -33.30 -15.84
C THR A 469 -15.39 -32.54 -16.74
N ASN A 470 -15.11 -31.27 -16.96
CA ASN A 470 -15.85 -30.34 -17.81
C ASN A 470 -14.90 -29.78 -18.87
N THR A 471 -15.38 -29.57 -20.10
CA THR A 471 -14.59 -28.95 -21.17
C THR A 471 -15.11 -27.54 -21.44
N VAL A 472 -14.23 -26.54 -21.31
CA VAL A 472 -14.51 -25.19 -21.79
C VAL A 472 -14.10 -25.12 -23.26
N ARG A 473 -15.08 -25.19 -24.17
CA ARG A 473 -14.87 -25.04 -25.63
C ARG A 473 -14.93 -23.56 -25.97
N CYS A 474 -13.81 -22.97 -26.39
CA CYS A 474 -13.70 -21.54 -26.69
C CYS A 474 -13.21 -21.25 -28.12
N TRP A 475 -13.68 -20.15 -28.72
CA TRP A 475 -13.25 -19.72 -30.05
C TRP A 475 -13.46 -18.21 -30.27
N ILE A 476 -12.69 -17.63 -31.17
CA ILE A 476 -12.81 -16.22 -31.55
C ILE A 476 -13.69 -16.13 -32.80
N GLY A 477 -14.79 -15.40 -32.74
CA GLY A 477 -15.77 -15.33 -33.82
C GLY A 477 -16.84 -14.26 -33.61
N LEU A 478 -17.69 -14.04 -34.62
CA LEU A 478 -18.83 -13.14 -34.48
C LEU A 478 -19.84 -13.71 -33.45
N PRO A 479 -20.52 -12.86 -32.65
CA PRO A 479 -21.57 -13.29 -31.73
C PRO A 479 -22.67 -14.10 -32.42
N GLN A 480 -23.17 -15.12 -31.74
CA GLN A 480 -24.20 -16.03 -32.23
C GLN A 480 -25.34 -16.14 -31.22
N ALA A 481 -26.58 -16.25 -31.71
CA ALA A 481 -27.75 -16.34 -30.84
C ALA A 481 -27.72 -17.64 -30.00
N GLY A 482 -27.90 -17.52 -28.69
CA GLY A 482 -27.82 -18.64 -27.75
C GLY A 482 -26.41 -19.09 -27.37
N ILE A 483 -25.37 -18.38 -27.80
CA ILE A 483 -23.97 -18.67 -27.45
C ILE A 483 -23.43 -17.58 -26.50
N PRO A 484 -22.88 -17.95 -25.32
CA PRO A 484 -22.16 -17.01 -24.46
C PRO A 484 -20.98 -16.36 -25.19
N THR A 485 -20.89 -15.03 -25.10
CA THR A 485 -19.92 -14.21 -25.84
C THR A 485 -19.38 -13.10 -24.96
N ALA A 486 -18.12 -12.71 -25.17
CA ALA A 486 -17.43 -11.74 -24.34
C ALA A 486 -18.10 -10.36 -24.34
N ASN A 487 -17.97 -9.61 -23.24
CA ASN A 487 -18.52 -8.25 -23.11
C ASN A 487 -17.92 -7.23 -24.10
N ALA A 488 -16.69 -7.43 -24.60
CA ALA A 488 -16.03 -6.60 -25.62
C ALA A 488 -15.67 -7.37 -26.91
N THR A 489 -15.21 -6.63 -27.93
CA THR A 489 -14.58 -7.20 -29.14
C THR A 489 -13.08 -7.36 -28.95
N ILE A 490 -12.48 -8.30 -29.68
CA ILE A 490 -11.02 -8.49 -29.72
C ILE A 490 -10.27 -7.20 -30.13
N PRO A 491 -8.98 -7.08 -29.77
CA PRO A 491 -8.08 -6.02 -30.22
C PRO A 491 -8.18 -5.66 -31.71
N GLN A 492 -8.14 -4.36 -32.03
CA GLN A 492 -8.27 -3.84 -33.40
C GLN A 492 -6.94 -3.85 -34.15
N LEU A 493 -6.37 -5.04 -34.30
CA LEU A 493 -5.00 -5.22 -34.80
C LEU A 493 -4.95 -5.58 -36.29
N ARG A 494 -3.89 -5.12 -36.97
CA ARG A 494 -3.58 -5.50 -38.35
C ARG A 494 -3.02 -6.92 -38.37
N LEU A 495 -3.89 -7.90 -38.56
CA LEU A 495 -3.51 -9.31 -38.66
C LEU A 495 -2.66 -9.58 -39.92
N PRO A 496 -1.73 -10.56 -39.88
CA PRO A 496 -1.04 -11.04 -41.07
C PRO A 496 -2.02 -11.63 -42.10
N PRO A 497 -1.73 -11.62 -43.41
CA PRO A 497 -2.55 -12.29 -44.43
C PRO A 497 -2.85 -13.76 -44.13
N GLU A 498 -1.89 -14.45 -43.51
CA GLU A 498 -1.94 -15.84 -43.07
C GLU A 498 -2.71 -16.06 -41.75
N GLY A 499 -3.07 -15.00 -41.01
CA GLY A 499 -3.70 -15.07 -39.69
C GLY A 499 -2.69 -15.13 -38.52
N LEU A 500 -3.15 -15.59 -37.35
CA LEU A 500 -2.31 -15.84 -36.17
C LEU A 500 -2.53 -17.27 -35.65
N GLU A 501 -1.47 -17.91 -35.18
CA GLU A 501 -1.58 -19.06 -34.27
C GLU A 501 -1.54 -18.54 -32.83
N LEU A 502 -2.63 -18.70 -32.08
CA LEU A 502 -2.70 -18.33 -30.67
C LEU A 502 -2.58 -19.58 -29.80
N VAL A 503 -1.80 -19.50 -28.73
CA VAL A 503 -1.86 -20.47 -27.63
C VAL A 503 -2.96 -20.00 -26.68
N VAL A 504 -3.72 -20.94 -26.12
CA VAL A 504 -4.84 -20.63 -25.22
C VAL A 504 -4.62 -21.40 -23.93
N GLU A 505 -4.45 -20.70 -22.82
CA GLU A 505 -4.07 -21.28 -21.54
C GLU A 505 -5.12 -20.95 -20.48
N LEU A 506 -5.55 -21.95 -19.72
CA LEU A 506 -6.60 -21.81 -18.71
C LEU A 506 -6.05 -22.07 -17.31
N CYS A 507 -6.54 -21.32 -16.32
CA CYS A 507 -6.53 -21.69 -14.91
C CYS A 507 -7.87 -21.26 -14.27
N TRP A 508 -8.22 -21.78 -13.09
CA TRP A 508 -9.53 -21.52 -12.50
C TRP A 508 -9.51 -21.28 -11.00
N ILE A 509 -10.54 -20.59 -10.51
CA ILE A 509 -10.80 -20.28 -9.10
C ILE A 509 -12.22 -20.76 -8.77
N GLY A 510 -12.35 -21.64 -7.79
CA GLY A 510 -13.61 -22.10 -7.23
C GLY A 510 -13.98 -21.30 -6.00
N LYS A 511 -15.25 -20.90 -5.91
CA LYS A 511 -15.80 -20.14 -4.79
C LYS A 511 -16.74 -20.99 -3.93
N ARG A 512 -16.92 -20.58 -2.68
CA ARG A 512 -17.99 -21.04 -1.77
C ARG A 512 -18.49 -19.83 -0.99
N ASP A 513 -19.80 -19.67 -0.92
CA ASP A 513 -20.48 -18.54 -0.27
C ASP A 513 -19.98 -17.18 -0.82
N GLY A 514 -19.63 -17.17 -2.12
CA GLY A 514 -19.06 -16.03 -2.84
C GLY A 514 -17.56 -15.76 -2.62
N GLN A 515 -16.92 -16.40 -1.64
CA GLN A 515 -15.48 -16.24 -1.35
C GLN A 515 -14.63 -17.26 -2.11
N PRO A 516 -13.38 -16.95 -2.48
CA PRO A 516 -12.45 -17.95 -3.05
C PRO A 516 -12.15 -19.06 -2.03
N ASP A 517 -12.43 -20.31 -2.40
CA ASP A 517 -12.16 -21.51 -1.58
C ASP A 517 -10.96 -22.30 -2.10
N ARG A 518 -10.87 -22.45 -3.43
CA ARG A 518 -9.80 -23.19 -4.11
C ARG A 518 -9.42 -22.55 -5.44
N HIS A 519 -8.25 -22.92 -5.93
CA HIS A 519 -7.84 -22.66 -7.30
C HIS A 519 -7.29 -23.95 -7.93
N GLY A 520 -7.10 -23.93 -9.24
CA GLY A 520 -6.53 -25.04 -9.97
C GLY A 520 -5.85 -24.63 -11.26
N ASN A 521 -4.77 -25.36 -11.56
CA ASN A 521 -4.08 -25.28 -12.84
C ASN A 521 -4.98 -25.86 -13.95
N GLY A 522 -4.79 -25.40 -15.19
CA GLY A 522 -5.53 -25.89 -16.35
C GLY A 522 -4.62 -26.12 -17.58
N PRO A 523 -5.18 -26.69 -18.66
CA PRO A 523 -4.41 -27.07 -19.84
C PRO A 523 -4.05 -25.88 -20.73
N ALA A 524 -3.16 -26.14 -21.69
CA ALA A 524 -2.98 -25.34 -22.88
C ALA A 524 -3.62 -26.02 -24.10
N GLY A 525 -4.25 -25.22 -24.96
CA GLY A 525 -4.67 -25.57 -26.31
C GLY A 525 -4.13 -24.55 -27.33
N ARG A 526 -4.55 -24.68 -28.59
CA ARG A 526 -4.17 -23.76 -29.68
C ARG A 526 -5.36 -23.52 -30.58
N LEU A 527 -5.42 -22.34 -31.19
CA LEU A 527 -6.34 -22.05 -32.29
C LEU A 527 -5.70 -21.17 -33.35
N HIS A 528 -6.15 -21.33 -34.59
CA HIS A 528 -5.81 -20.39 -35.65
C HIS A 528 -6.87 -19.28 -35.76
N LEU A 529 -6.46 -18.01 -35.63
CA LEU A 529 -7.30 -16.82 -35.82
C LEU A 529 -7.08 -16.26 -37.25
N PRO A 530 -8.04 -16.39 -38.18
CA PRO A 530 -7.83 -15.97 -39.57
C PRO A 530 -7.77 -14.45 -39.73
N ALA A 531 -6.98 -13.99 -40.71
CA ALA A 531 -6.86 -12.59 -41.12
C ALA A 531 -8.21 -11.93 -41.47
N LYS A 532 -9.11 -12.72 -42.05
CA LYS A 532 -10.46 -12.28 -42.46
C LYS A 532 -11.30 -11.99 -41.22
N ARG A 533 -11.51 -10.71 -40.91
CA ARG A 533 -12.31 -10.17 -39.77
C ARG A 533 -13.77 -10.67 -39.64
N THR A 534 -14.26 -11.48 -40.59
CA THR A 534 -15.59 -12.14 -40.56
C THR A 534 -15.53 -13.67 -40.45
N ALA A 535 -14.33 -14.27 -40.39
CA ALA A 535 -14.14 -15.70 -40.16
C ALA A 535 -13.91 -15.99 -38.67
N ARG A 536 -14.56 -17.04 -38.15
CA ARG A 536 -14.24 -17.63 -36.84
C ARG A 536 -12.89 -18.34 -36.88
N SER A 537 -12.27 -18.50 -35.72
CA SER A 537 -11.22 -19.49 -35.51
C SER A 537 -11.78 -20.91 -35.51
N GLU A 538 -10.84 -21.86 -35.42
CA GLU A 538 -11.07 -23.20 -34.91
C GLU A 538 -11.52 -23.16 -33.43
N ASP A 539 -12.07 -24.27 -32.95
CA ASP A 539 -12.51 -24.43 -31.56
C ASP A 539 -11.37 -25.00 -30.71
N CYS A 540 -11.18 -24.43 -29.52
CA CYS A 540 -10.15 -24.84 -28.56
C CYS A 540 -10.82 -25.40 -27.30
N ASP A 541 -10.60 -26.68 -27.03
CA ASP A 541 -11.22 -27.43 -25.94
C ASP A 541 -10.26 -27.55 -24.74
N LEU A 542 -10.67 -26.99 -23.61
CA LEU A 542 -9.86 -26.90 -22.39
C LEU A 542 -10.56 -27.66 -21.26
N GLY A 543 -10.13 -28.91 -21.03
CA GLY A 543 -10.67 -29.79 -19.98
C GLY A 543 -10.19 -29.41 -18.58
N ILE A 544 -11.11 -29.34 -17.61
CA ILE A 544 -10.86 -29.11 -16.19
C ILE A 544 -11.65 -30.08 -15.30
N ASP A 545 -11.04 -30.54 -14.22
CA ASP A 545 -11.72 -31.32 -13.18
C ASP A 545 -12.33 -30.36 -12.14
N VAL A 546 -13.65 -30.35 -12.04
CA VAL A 546 -14.39 -29.38 -11.21
C VAL A 546 -14.72 -30.01 -9.86
N PRO A 547 -14.32 -29.41 -8.71
CA PRO A 547 -14.66 -29.93 -7.39
C PRO A 547 -16.18 -30.05 -7.16
N ALA A 548 -16.58 -30.96 -6.26
CA ALA A 548 -17.99 -31.21 -5.95
C ALA A 548 -18.57 -30.28 -4.87
N ASP A 549 -17.71 -29.48 -4.24
CA ASP A 549 -17.95 -28.75 -2.99
C ASP A 549 -17.74 -27.23 -3.09
N ILE A 550 -17.62 -26.71 -4.32
CA ILE A 550 -17.65 -25.27 -4.65
C ILE A 550 -19.02 -24.91 -5.25
N ASP A 551 -19.48 -23.66 -5.09
CA ASP A 551 -20.79 -23.20 -5.59
C ASP A 551 -20.72 -22.54 -6.98
N ARG A 552 -19.54 -22.03 -7.34
CA ARG A 552 -19.28 -21.26 -8.55
C ARG A 552 -17.83 -21.42 -8.97
N LEU A 553 -17.58 -21.39 -10.28
CA LEU A 553 -16.23 -21.45 -10.84
C LEU A 553 -16.00 -20.28 -11.80
N GLU A 554 -14.83 -19.67 -11.67
CA GLU A 554 -14.31 -18.61 -12.53
C GLU A 554 -13.04 -19.12 -13.23
N ALA A 555 -13.15 -19.41 -14.53
CA ALA A 555 -12.03 -19.82 -15.36
C ALA A 555 -11.42 -18.60 -16.06
N ASP A 556 -10.17 -18.28 -15.74
CA ASP A 556 -9.36 -17.30 -16.46
C ASP A 556 -8.72 -17.99 -17.68
N ILE A 557 -9.08 -17.52 -18.88
CA ILE A 557 -8.59 -18.02 -20.17
C ILE A 557 -7.76 -16.91 -20.83
N VAL A 558 -6.48 -17.17 -21.03
CA VAL A 558 -5.53 -16.23 -21.64
C VAL A 558 -5.14 -16.72 -23.03
N PHE A 559 -5.39 -15.89 -24.04
CA PHE A 559 -4.93 -16.08 -25.41
C PHE A 559 -3.59 -15.37 -25.56
N THR A 560 -2.52 -16.09 -25.87
CA THR A 560 -1.17 -15.54 -26.04
C THR A 560 -0.67 -15.66 -27.48
N PHE A 561 0.15 -14.69 -27.90
CA PHE A 561 0.88 -14.68 -29.15
C PHE A 561 2.35 -14.33 -28.87
N MET A 562 3.28 -15.21 -29.27
CA MET A 562 4.71 -15.10 -28.94
C MET A 562 4.96 -14.95 -27.42
N GLY A 563 4.15 -15.64 -26.61
CA GLY A 563 4.19 -15.61 -25.13
C GLY A 563 3.51 -14.40 -24.48
N LYS A 564 3.33 -13.29 -25.21
CA LYS A 564 2.63 -12.09 -24.73
C LYS A 564 1.11 -12.24 -24.85
N VAL A 565 0.36 -11.52 -24.02
CA VAL A 565 -1.10 -11.48 -24.10
C VAL A 565 -1.57 -10.89 -25.45
N PHE A 566 -2.60 -11.54 -26.00
CA PHE A 566 -3.48 -11.02 -27.04
C PHE A 566 -4.78 -10.54 -26.40
N GLU A 567 -5.49 -11.44 -25.70
CA GLU A 567 -6.75 -11.20 -25.00
C GLU A 567 -6.82 -12.11 -23.75
N ALA A 568 -7.43 -11.66 -22.66
CA ALA A 568 -7.73 -12.48 -21.49
C ALA A 568 -9.20 -12.31 -21.06
N VAL A 569 -9.90 -13.42 -20.87
CA VAL A 569 -11.31 -13.44 -20.45
C VAL A 569 -11.51 -14.30 -19.21
N ARG A 570 -12.50 -13.94 -18.39
CA ARG A 570 -13.03 -14.77 -17.33
C ARG A 570 -14.36 -15.36 -17.74
N VAL A 571 -14.51 -16.68 -17.63
CA VAL A 571 -15.79 -17.38 -17.79
C VAL A 571 -16.31 -17.72 -16.40
N SER A 572 -17.48 -17.21 -16.02
CA SER A 572 -18.09 -17.41 -14.69
C SER A 572 -19.44 -18.10 -14.79
N ALA A 573 -19.61 -19.22 -14.08
CA ALA A 573 -20.86 -19.97 -14.02
C ALA A 573 -21.00 -20.73 -12.68
N PRO A 574 -22.23 -21.04 -12.24
CA PRO A 574 -22.45 -21.87 -11.06
C PRO A 574 -21.95 -23.31 -11.27
N VAL A 575 -21.69 -24.00 -10.18
CA VAL A 575 -21.29 -25.41 -10.14
C VAL A 575 -22.47 -26.21 -9.58
N LEU A 576 -23.02 -27.14 -10.36
CA LEU A 576 -24.28 -27.83 -10.05
C LEU A 576 -24.21 -29.33 -10.36
N PRO A 577 -25.02 -30.19 -9.69
CA PRO A 577 -25.04 -31.62 -9.96
C PRO A 577 -25.43 -31.98 -11.40
N VAL A 578 -24.94 -33.13 -11.89
CA VAL A 578 -25.29 -33.64 -13.22
C VAL A 578 -26.81 -33.84 -13.36
N GLY A 579 -27.39 -33.33 -14.45
CA GLY A 579 -28.82 -33.46 -14.72
C GLY A 579 -29.71 -32.39 -14.09
N THR A 580 -29.14 -31.33 -13.49
CA THR A 580 -29.90 -30.13 -13.12
C THR A 580 -30.54 -29.47 -14.35
N THR A 581 -31.80 -29.05 -14.21
CA THR A 581 -32.60 -28.36 -15.25
C THR A 581 -32.11 -26.94 -15.47
N GLU A 582 -31.98 -26.53 -16.74
CA GLU A 582 -31.46 -25.21 -17.11
C GLU A 582 -32.56 -24.13 -17.23
N ASP A 583 -33.83 -24.49 -17.01
CA ASP A 583 -34.97 -23.57 -17.00
C ASP A 583 -34.77 -22.47 -15.94
N GLY A 584 -34.51 -21.24 -16.41
CA GLY A 584 -34.26 -20.07 -15.57
C GLY A 584 -32.79 -19.86 -15.16
N LEU A 585 -31.85 -20.73 -15.54
CA LEU A 585 -30.42 -20.48 -15.35
C LEU A 585 -29.92 -19.43 -16.34
N ALA A 586 -29.29 -18.39 -15.81
CA ALA A 586 -28.54 -17.42 -16.62
C ALA A 586 -27.42 -18.14 -17.39
N ALA A 587 -27.17 -17.70 -18.62
CA ALA A 587 -26.01 -18.16 -19.39
C ALA A 587 -24.70 -17.72 -18.72
N PRO A 588 -23.60 -18.49 -18.85
CA PRO A 588 -22.27 -18.14 -18.33
C PRO A 588 -21.85 -16.72 -18.72
N SER A 589 -21.35 -15.92 -17.77
CA SER A 589 -20.78 -14.61 -18.12
C SER A 589 -19.38 -14.80 -18.72
N ILE A 590 -19.06 -14.02 -19.75
CA ILE A 590 -17.71 -13.94 -20.33
C ILE A 590 -17.27 -12.48 -20.30
N GLU A 591 -16.28 -12.20 -19.46
CA GLU A 591 -15.84 -10.84 -19.16
C GLU A 591 -14.36 -10.68 -19.56
N VAL A 592 -14.08 -9.82 -20.55
CA VAL A 592 -12.71 -9.43 -20.88
C VAL A 592 -12.09 -8.77 -19.65
N GLN A 593 -11.03 -9.39 -19.14
CA GLN A 593 -10.27 -8.89 -17.99
C GLN A 593 -9.31 -7.79 -18.48
N PHE A 594 -8.58 -8.08 -19.55
CA PHE A 594 -7.68 -7.17 -20.25
C PHE A 594 -7.31 -7.78 -21.62
N GLY A 595 -6.75 -6.98 -22.52
CA GLY A 595 -6.28 -7.41 -23.83
C GLY A 595 -5.51 -6.29 -24.50
N GLN A 596 -4.45 -6.62 -25.24
CA GLN A 596 -3.49 -5.61 -25.72
C GLN A 596 -4.01 -4.96 -27.01
N ARG A 597 -4.71 -3.82 -26.87
CA ARG A 597 -5.58 -3.27 -27.94
C ARG A 597 -4.84 -2.51 -29.04
N GLU A 598 -3.78 -1.80 -28.70
CA GLU A 598 -2.87 -1.16 -29.66
C GLU A 598 -1.49 -1.81 -29.59
N VAL A 599 -0.93 -2.14 -30.75
CA VAL A 599 0.39 -2.80 -30.85
C VAL A 599 1.07 -2.50 -32.20
N ILE A 600 2.39 -2.62 -32.20
CA ILE A 600 3.25 -3.03 -33.32
C ILE A 600 2.54 -4.12 -34.15
N ARG A 601 2.85 -4.26 -35.45
CA ARG A 601 2.44 -5.48 -36.17
C ARG A 601 2.91 -6.69 -35.37
N LEU A 602 1.99 -7.60 -35.03
CA LEU A 602 2.24 -8.63 -34.03
C LEU A 602 3.48 -9.49 -34.31
N GLN A 603 3.77 -9.74 -35.59
CA GLN A 603 4.95 -10.49 -36.08
C GLN A 603 6.30 -9.84 -35.75
N GLU A 604 6.32 -8.54 -35.45
CA GLU A 604 7.53 -7.75 -35.21
C GLU A 604 7.79 -7.54 -33.70
N ARG A 605 6.98 -8.14 -32.81
CA ARG A 605 7.17 -8.16 -31.35
C ARG A 605 8.42 -8.95 -30.96
N THR A 606 8.98 -8.64 -29.80
CA THR A 606 9.95 -9.51 -29.11
C THR A 606 9.20 -10.63 -28.36
N PRO A 607 9.57 -11.91 -28.53
CA PRO A 607 8.98 -12.99 -27.75
C PRO A 607 9.25 -12.81 -26.25
N VAL A 608 8.24 -13.04 -25.41
CA VAL A 608 8.44 -13.24 -23.97
C VAL A 608 8.42 -14.74 -23.67
N SER A 609 9.11 -15.15 -22.62
CA SER A 609 9.23 -16.55 -22.22
C SER A 609 8.05 -17.02 -21.35
N ALA A 610 7.43 -16.11 -20.61
CA ALA A 610 6.13 -16.30 -19.97
C ALA A 610 5.40 -14.96 -19.79
N THR A 611 4.07 -15.03 -19.74
CA THR A 611 3.22 -14.01 -19.11
C THR A 611 2.94 -14.44 -17.66
N LEU A 612 3.04 -13.51 -16.72
CA LEU A 612 2.47 -13.66 -15.38
C LEU A 612 1.42 -12.59 -15.13
N THR A 613 0.37 -12.96 -14.42
CA THR A 613 -0.59 -12.04 -13.83
C THR A 613 -0.47 -12.09 -12.31
N PHE A 614 -0.75 -10.98 -11.64
CA PHE A 614 -0.82 -10.94 -10.18
C PHE A 614 -2.13 -10.27 -9.74
N GLY A 615 -2.78 -10.83 -8.72
CA GLY A 615 -4.00 -10.30 -8.13
C GLY A 615 -4.04 -10.56 -6.62
N PRO A 616 -5.21 -10.37 -5.97
CA PRO A 616 -5.31 -10.45 -4.52
C PRO A 616 -5.00 -11.87 -3.98
N GLY A 617 -3.74 -12.05 -3.53
CA GLY A 617 -3.24 -13.24 -2.82
C GLY A 617 -2.42 -14.22 -3.67
N TYR A 618 -2.63 -14.24 -4.98
CA TYR A 618 -2.07 -15.25 -5.90
C TYR A 618 -1.48 -14.63 -7.18
N MET A 619 -0.52 -15.36 -7.75
CA MET A 619 0.11 -15.08 -9.04
C MET A 619 -0.24 -16.21 -10.01
N GLN A 620 -0.61 -15.90 -11.25
CA GLN A 620 -0.88 -16.88 -12.30
C GLN A 620 0.24 -16.80 -13.35
N MET A 621 0.62 -17.92 -13.96
CA MET A 621 1.66 -18.00 -14.99
C MET A 621 1.15 -18.74 -16.23
N PHE A 622 1.49 -18.20 -17.39
CA PHE A 622 1.14 -18.70 -18.72
C PHE A 622 2.43 -18.75 -19.54
N ASP A 623 2.92 -19.96 -19.80
CA ASP A 623 4.25 -20.24 -20.38
C ASP A 623 4.17 -21.12 -21.65
N GLY A 624 2.97 -21.25 -22.21
CA GLY A 624 2.65 -22.11 -23.35
C GLY A 624 2.37 -23.57 -22.98
N SER A 625 2.42 -23.95 -21.69
CA SER A 625 2.12 -25.32 -21.22
C SER A 625 0.86 -25.45 -20.37
N GLY A 626 0.18 -24.35 -20.05
CA GLY A 626 -1.08 -24.31 -19.30
C GLY A 626 -1.02 -23.33 -18.14
N GLY A 627 -2.17 -22.76 -17.78
CA GLY A 627 -2.26 -21.77 -16.72
C GLY A 627 -1.99 -22.40 -15.36
N LYS A 628 -1.03 -21.83 -14.61
CA LYS A 628 -0.61 -22.29 -13.28
C LYS A 628 -0.84 -21.21 -12.24
N ILE A 629 -1.32 -21.55 -11.05
CA ILE A 629 -1.59 -20.59 -9.96
C ILE A 629 -0.64 -20.87 -8.79
N PHE A 630 -0.13 -19.79 -8.19
CA PHE A 630 0.84 -19.81 -7.11
C PHE A 630 0.41 -18.86 -5.99
N ASP A 631 0.27 -19.40 -4.78
CA ASP A 631 -0.05 -18.65 -3.57
C ASP A 631 1.19 -17.93 -3.05
N LEU A 632 1.14 -16.59 -3.14
CA LEU A 632 2.16 -15.71 -2.58
C LEU A 632 1.85 -15.35 -1.12
N GLY A 633 0.56 -15.29 -0.75
CA GLY A 633 0.13 -14.81 0.56
C GLY A 633 0.39 -13.31 0.74
N ASN A 634 0.55 -12.85 1.98
CA ASN A 634 0.90 -11.46 2.25
C ASN A 634 2.39 -11.19 1.94
N THR A 635 2.67 -10.45 0.88
CA THR A 635 4.03 -10.04 0.49
C THR A 635 4.47 -8.72 1.11
N THR A 636 3.57 -7.93 1.73
CA THR A 636 3.89 -6.60 2.28
C THR A 636 5.04 -6.61 3.30
N PRO A 637 5.13 -7.55 4.27
CA PRO A 637 6.25 -7.58 5.21
C PRO A 637 7.62 -7.77 4.53
N LEU A 638 7.67 -8.51 3.41
CA LEU A 638 8.88 -8.65 2.60
C LEU A 638 9.24 -7.34 1.91
N THR A 639 8.26 -6.64 1.33
CA THR A 639 8.48 -5.32 0.70
C THR A 639 8.96 -4.28 1.72
N THR A 640 8.34 -4.22 2.92
CA THR A 640 8.78 -3.34 4.01
C THR A 640 10.21 -3.63 4.44
N PHE A 641 10.55 -4.90 4.70
CA PHE A 641 11.91 -5.33 5.06
C PHE A 641 12.94 -4.95 3.99
N LEU A 642 12.64 -5.18 2.71
CA LEU A 642 13.53 -4.82 1.60
C LEU A 642 13.77 -3.30 1.55
N ASN A 643 12.72 -2.50 1.77
CA ASN A 643 12.78 -1.04 1.74
C ASN A 643 13.57 -0.45 2.91
N GLU A 644 13.43 -1.00 4.13
CA GLU A 644 14.22 -0.59 5.29
C GLU A 644 15.70 -0.97 5.14
N GLN A 645 15.98 -2.24 4.85
CA GLN A 645 17.35 -2.77 4.88
C GLN A 645 18.22 -2.25 3.75
N LEU A 646 17.67 -2.10 2.53
CA LEU A 646 18.43 -1.57 1.39
C LEU A 646 18.89 -0.13 1.67
N PHE A 647 17.98 0.74 2.11
CA PHE A 647 18.28 2.15 2.39
C PHE A 647 19.27 2.32 3.54
N LEU A 648 19.06 1.64 4.67
CA LEU A 648 19.93 1.78 5.85
C LEU A 648 21.36 1.29 5.60
N LYS A 649 21.52 0.17 4.86
CA LYS A 649 22.83 -0.36 4.49
C LYS A 649 23.50 0.48 3.40
N GLU A 650 22.77 0.93 2.38
CA GLU A 650 23.32 1.84 1.36
C GLU A 650 23.79 3.17 2.00
N ALA A 651 22.99 3.77 2.89
CA ALA A 651 23.36 4.99 3.63
C ALA A 651 24.61 4.80 4.51
N SER A 652 24.78 3.62 5.12
CA SER A 652 25.95 3.31 5.94
C SER A 652 27.21 3.11 5.09
N LEU A 653 27.10 2.42 3.96
CA LEU A 653 28.20 2.22 3.01
C LEU A 653 28.72 3.55 2.45
N VAL A 654 27.82 4.43 1.99
CA VAL A 654 28.13 5.80 1.53
C VAL A 654 28.89 6.58 2.59
N ARG A 655 28.39 6.61 3.83
CA ARG A 655 29.04 7.33 4.94
C ARG A 655 30.46 6.84 5.20
N ARG A 656 30.72 5.53 5.12
CA ARG A 656 32.08 4.97 5.30
C ARG A 656 33.02 5.26 4.12
N ARG A 657 32.55 5.13 2.87
CA ARG A 657 33.36 5.46 1.69
C ARG A 657 33.78 6.93 1.68
N SER A 658 32.85 7.82 2.01
CA SER A 658 33.12 9.26 2.20
C SER A 658 34.17 9.52 3.30
N GLN A 659 34.08 8.85 4.46
CA GLN A 659 35.09 8.94 5.52
C GLN A 659 36.48 8.40 5.11
N GLN A 660 36.53 7.48 4.16
CA GLN A 660 37.77 6.92 3.60
C GLN A 660 38.35 7.75 2.44
N GLY A 661 37.66 8.81 2.01
CA GLY A 661 38.07 9.65 0.88
C GLY A 661 37.88 8.99 -0.50
N VAL A 662 37.06 7.93 -0.59
CA VAL A 662 36.74 7.25 -1.84
C VAL A 662 35.54 7.95 -2.49
N GLN A 663 35.70 8.40 -3.74
CA GLN A 663 34.59 8.97 -4.51
C GLN A 663 33.68 7.85 -5.06
N GLU A 664 32.38 8.09 -5.05
CA GLU A 664 31.37 7.18 -5.58
C GLU A 664 31.39 7.21 -7.12
N GLY A 665 30.99 6.10 -7.76
CA GLY A 665 31.12 5.91 -9.21
C GLY A 665 32.53 5.54 -9.69
N GLU A 666 33.59 6.13 -9.14
CA GLU A 666 34.97 5.74 -9.48
C GLU A 666 35.38 4.38 -8.90
N ALA A 667 34.82 4.01 -7.74
CA ALA A 667 35.10 2.74 -7.09
C ALA A 667 34.21 1.61 -7.63
N LEU A 668 34.84 0.50 -8.02
CA LEU A 668 34.14 -0.77 -8.24
C LEU A 668 33.46 -1.26 -6.95
N LEU A 669 32.41 -2.07 -7.10
CA LEU A 669 31.76 -2.79 -6.00
C LEU A 669 32.80 -3.54 -5.17
N ASP A 670 33.01 -3.09 -3.93
CA ASP A 670 33.81 -3.82 -2.95
C ASP A 670 33.03 -5.03 -2.46
N VAL A 671 33.34 -6.19 -3.05
CA VAL A 671 32.74 -7.48 -2.74
C VAL A 671 33.34 -8.17 -1.51
N ASP A 672 34.39 -7.59 -0.91
CA ASP A 672 35.00 -8.07 0.33
C ASP A 672 34.65 -7.17 1.55
N ASP A 673 33.96 -6.03 1.35
CA ASP A 673 33.33 -5.25 2.43
C ASP A 673 32.29 -6.11 3.20
N PRO A 674 32.42 -6.25 4.54
CA PRO A 674 31.50 -7.06 5.35
C PRO A 674 30.01 -6.68 5.26
N ASP A 675 29.66 -5.40 5.12
CA ASP A 675 28.27 -4.94 5.02
C ASP A 675 27.70 -5.19 3.62
N VAL A 676 28.55 -5.14 2.58
CA VAL A 676 28.15 -5.56 1.23
C VAL A 676 27.89 -7.07 1.21
N ILE A 677 28.78 -7.87 1.79
CA ILE A 677 28.59 -9.32 1.96
C ILE A 677 27.32 -9.63 2.77
N GLU A 678 27.09 -8.92 3.87
CA GLU A 678 25.91 -9.12 4.72
C GLU A 678 24.62 -8.75 3.98
N LEU A 679 24.54 -7.54 3.40
CA LEU A 679 23.37 -7.07 2.66
C LEU A 679 23.03 -8.02 1.50
N PHE A 680 24.00 -8.35 0.65
CA PHE A 680 23.77 -9.27 -0.46
C PHE A 680 23.43 -10.68 0.02
N GLY A 681 24.04 -11.15 1.11
CA GLY A 681 23.70 -12.43 1.72
C GLY A 681 22.26 -12.46 2.26
N ASN A 682 21.78 -11.35 2.82
CA ASN A 682 20.41 -11.22 3.32
C ASN A 682 19.41 -11.10 2.16
N LEU A 683 19.61 -10.14 1.23
CA LEU A 683 18.77 -9.98 0.03
C LEU A 683 18.63 -11.30 -0.75
N ALA A 684 19.73 -12.02 -0.95
CA ALA A 684 19.71 -13.31 -1.66
C ALA A 684 19.04 -14.44 -0.86
N ARG A 685 19.05 -14.42 0.49
CA ARG A 685 18.26 -15.37 1.29
C ARG A 685 16.76 -15.08 1.21
N HIS A 686 16.34 -13.82 1.29
CA HIS A 686 14.92 -13.45 1.16
C HIS A 686 14.40 -13.71 -0.27
N GLY A 687 15.18 -13.35 -1.30
CA GLY A 687 14.88 -13.69 -2.69
C GLY A 687 14.85 -15.19 -2.96
N ALA A 688 15.72 -15.97 -2.29
CA ALA A 688 15.71 -17.43 -2.36
C ALA A 688 14.52 -18.05 -1.61
N ALA A 689 14.10 -17.50 -0.47
CA ALA A 689 12.92 -17.96 0.26
C ALA A 689 11.64 -17.76 -0.57
N LEU A 690 11.48 -16.60 -1.22
CA LEU A 690 10.41 -16.35 -2.19
C LEU A 690 10.47 -17.35 -3.36
N TYR A 691 11.65 -17.57 -3.94
CA TYR A 691 11.83 -18.57 -5.00
C TYR A 691 11.51 -20.00 -4.54
N GLN A 692 11.90 -20.40 -3.33
CA GLN A 692 11.57 -21.73 -2.77
C GLN A 692 10.07 -21.89 -2.50
N LYS A 693 9.38 -20.85 -1.98
CA LYS A 693 7.93 -20.88 -1.78
C LYS A 693 7.18 -21.11 -3.10
N LEU A 694 7.64 -20.51 -4.19
CA LEU A 694 7.13 -20.76 -5.54
C LEU A 694 7.51 -22.17 -6.04
N ARG A 695 8.78 -22.58 -5.91
CA ARG A 695 9.28 -23.88 -6.37
C ARG A 695 8.57 -25.07 -5.70
N GLY A 696 8.21 -24.95 -4.42
CA GLY A 696 7.42 -25.95 -3.69
C GLY A 696 6.02 -26.17 -4.25
N GLN A 697 5.47 -25.19 -4.98
CA GLN A 697 4.17 -25.24 -5.67
C GLN A 697 4.31 -25.66 -7.15
N GLY A 698 5.50 -26.11 -7.59
CA GLY A 698 5.75 -26.55 -8.96
C GLY A 698 6.19 -25.46 -9.93
N PHE A 699 6.50 -24.25 -9.45
CA PHE A 699 6.99 -23.14 -10.28
C PHE A 699 8.28 -23.50 -11.05
N SER A 700 8.48 -22.91 -12.22
CA SER A 700 9.67 -23.06 -13.08
C SER A 700 10.26 -21.70 -13.42
N ASP A 701 11.55 -21.63 -13.79
CA ASP A 701 12.14 -20.37 -14.29
C ASP A 701 11.33 -19.89 -15.53
N PRO A 702 10.68 -18.72 -15.48
CA PRO A 702 9.83 -18.20 -16.56
C PRO A 702 10.64 -17.64 -17.76
N GLY A 703 11.96 -17.83 -17.79
CA GLY A 703 12.85 -17.41 -18.89
C GLY A 703 13.28 -15.93 -18.82
N ASP A 704 14.08 -15.49 -19.78
CA ASP A 704 14.90 -14.27 -19.63
C ASP A 704 14.15 -12.95 -19.93
N ARG A 705 12.97 -13.01 -20.56
CA ARG A 705 12.05 -11.87 -20.70
C ARG A 705 10.64 -12.26 -20.24
N ILE A 706 10.08 -11.48 -19.33
CA ILE A 706 8.81 -11.71 -18.64
C ILE A 706 7.85 -10.55 -18.95
N GLN A 707 6.61 -10.85 -19.33
CA GLN A 707 5.49 -9.90 -19.23
C GLN A 707 4.79 -10.11 -17.89
N LEU A 708 4.61 -9.04 -17.10
CA LEU A 708 3.92 -9.05 -15.81
C LEU A 708 2.74 -8.08 -15.83
N ILE A 709 1.57 -8.57 -15.43
CA ILE A 709 0.31 -7.83 -15.45
C ILE A 709 -0.27 -7.76 -14.03
N ASN A 710 -0.25 -6.57 -13.43
CA ASN A 710 -0.94 -6.29 -12.18
C ASN A 710 -2.46 -6.20 -12.44
N LYS A 711 -3.26 -7.04 -11.79
CA LYS A 711 -4.73 -6.92 -11.65
C LYS A 711 -5.12 -6.13 -10.39
N ASP A 712 -4.17 -5.87 -9.51
CA ASP A 712 -4.32 -5.12 -8.25
C ASP A 712 -3.24 -4.03 -8.25
N GLU A 713 -3.66 -2.79 -8.50
CA GLU A 713 -2.77 -1.62 -8.63
C GLU A 713 -2.17 -1.19 -7.29
N SER A 714 -2.75 -1.61 -6.16
CA SER A 714 -2.29 -1.30 -4.80
C SER A 714 -1.19 -2.24 -4.28
N ARG A 715 -0.86 -3.31 -5.02
CA ARG A 715 0.01 -4.39 -4.53
C ARG A 715 1.17 -4.73 -5.45
N HIS A 716 2.37 -4.45 -4.97
CA HIS A 716 3.61 -4.74 -5.69
C HIS A 716 4.20 -6.11 -5.30
N VAL A 717 4.31 -7.05 -6.26
CA VAL A 717 5.14 -8.27 -6.10
C VAL A 717 6.59 -7.95 -6.47
N PRO A 718 7.58 -8.12 -5.56
CA PRO A 718 8.99 -7.80 -5.81
C PRO A 718 9.70 -8.89 -6.63
N LEU A 719 9.25 -9.16 -7.88
CA LEU A 719 9.88 -10.16 -8.76
C LEU A 719 11.34 -9.81 -9.07
N GLU A 720 11.66 -8.52 -9.10
CA GLU A 720 12.99 -7.93 -9.19
C GLU A 720 14.00 -8.55 -8.20
N PHE A 721 13.54 -8.84 -6.97
CA PHE A 721 14.36 -9.38 -5.88
C PHE A 721 14.41 -10.91 -5.82
N VAL A 722 13.68 -11.63 -6.68
CA VAL A 722 13.73 -13.11 -6.73
C VAL A 722 15.16 -13.56 -7.02
N TYR A 723 15.65 -14.52 -6.24
CA TYR A 723 17.02 -15.05 -6.31
C TYR A 723 16.99 -16.57 -6.45
N ASP A 724 17.43 -17.10 -7.59
CA ASP A 724 17.19 -18.51 -7.99
C ASP A 724 18.40 -19.46 -7.90
N ARG A 725 19.52 -18.98 -7.35
CA ARG A 725 20.70 -19.80 -7.05
C ARG A 725 20.62 -20.40 -5.64
N GLY A 726 21.59 -21.25 -5.27
CA GLY A 726 21.66 -21.86 -3.94
C GLY A 726 21.59 -20.86 -2.78
N PHE A 727 20.94 -21.27 -1.68
CA PHE A 727 20.61 -20.43 -0.52
C PHE A 727 21.90 -20.01 0.24
N PRO A 728 22.28 -18.72 0.31
CA PRO A 728 23.60 -18.35 0.81
C PRO A 728 23.78 -18.63 2.32
N LYS A 729 24.92 -19.24 2.69
CA LYS A 729 25.34 -19.34 4.09
C LYS A 729 25.62 -17.97 4.72
N LYS A 730 25.76 -17.92 6.04
CA LYS A 730 26.27 -16.73 6.75
C LYS A 730 27.75 -16.53 6.38
N GLY A 731 28.10 -15.37 5.81
CA GLY A 731 29.45 -15.09 5.32
C GLY A 731 29.78 -15.66 3.92
N ALA A 732 28.77 -16.10 3.15
CA ALA A 732 28.96 -16.48 1.74
C ALA A 732 29.49 -15.29 0.92
N ARG A 733 30.52 -15.51 0.09
CA ARG A 733 31.21 -14.45 -0.68
C ARG A 733 30.64 -14.29 -2.08
N PHE A 734 30.98 -13.22 -2.79
CA PHE A 734 30.65 -13.13 -4.23
C PHE A 734 31.36 -14.22 -5.03
N CYS A 735 30.69 -14.74 -6.07
CA CYS A 735 31.28 -15.72 -6.98
C CYS A 735 32.47 -15.13 -7.77
N SER A 736 33.46 -15.94 -8.13
CA SER A 736 34.69 -15.43 -8.78
C SER A 736 34.44 -14.72 -10.12
N GLY A 737 33.35 -15.05 -10.80
CA GLY A 737 32.94 -14.42 -12.06
C GLY A 737 31.97 -13.23 -11.90
N TRP A 738 31.82 -12.66 -10.69
CA TRP A 738 30.85 -11.58 -10.43
C TRP A 738 31.05 -10.38 -11.36
N ARG A 739 32.32 -9.99 -11.60
CA ARG A 739 32.65 -8.79 -12.38
C ARG A 739 32.29 -9.00 -13.85
N GLU A 740 32.77 -10.09 -14.45
CA GLU A 740 32.47 -10.48 -15.83
C GLU A 740 30.95 -10.61 -16.07
N ALA A 741 30.22 -11.09 -15.08
CA ALA A 741 28.77 -11.24 -15.10
C ALA A 741 27.99 -9.90 -14.98
N LEU A 742 28.63 -8.82 -14.52
CA LEU A 742 28.06 -7.47 -14.48
C LEU A 742 28.60 -6.55 -15.60
N THR A 743 29.79 -6.80 -16.13
CA THR A 743 30.36 -6.01 -17.24
C THR A 743 30.03 -6.57 -18.62
N GLY A 744 29.25 -7.66 -18.71
CA GLY A 744 28.86 -8.30 -19.97
C GLY A 744 27.35 -8.53 -20.09
N ASP A 745 26.87 -8.70 -21.32
CA ASP A 745 25.43 -8.78 -21.66
C ASP A 745 24.80 -10.17 -21.50
N GLY A 746 25.62 -11.20 -21.33
CA GLY A 746 25.15 -12.59 -21.26
C GLY A 746 24.20 -12.85 -20.10
N CYS A 747 23.19 -13.70 -20.29
CA CYS A 747 22.29 -14.13 -19.22
C CYS A 747 22.95 -15.16 -18.26
N ARG A 748 24.22 -15.53 -18.46
CA ARG A 748 24.92 -16.62 -17.77
C ARG A 748 26.18 -16.12 -17.06
N CYS A 749 26.45 -16.66 -15.87
CA CYS A 749 27.66 -16.35 -15.12
C CYS A 749 28.73 -17.40 -15.44
N PRO A 750 29.91 -17.00 -15.99
CA PRO A 750 30.93 -17.96 -16.43
C PRO A 750 31.46 -18.83 -15.30
N SER A 751 31.49 -18.31 -14.06
CA SER A 751 31.89 -19.05 -12.87
C SER A 751 30.79 -20.01 -12.37
N CYS A 752 29.57 -19.53 -12.16
CA CYS A 752 28.51 -20.34 -11.51
C CYS A 752 27.91 -21.40 -12.44
N ASP A 753 27.83 -21.13 -13.75
CA ASP A 753 27.21 -22.06 -14.70
C ASP A 753 28.21 -23.14 -15.16
N ALA A 754 29.51 -22.86 -15.18
CA ALA A 754 30.55 -23.85 -15.43
C ALA A 754 30.73 -24.85 -14.27
N THR A 755 30.44 -24.45 -13.03
CA THR A 755 30.45 -25.35 -11.86
C THR A 755 29.21 -26.25 -11.75
N GLY A 756 28.28 -26.20 -12.70
CA GLY A 756 26.98 -26.88 -12.58
C GLY A 756 26.20 -26.38 -11.36
N GLY A 757 26.27 -25.05 -11.11
CA GLY A 757 25.92 -24.42 -9.84
C GLY A 757 24.54 -24.83 -9.32
N THR A 758 24.49 -25.12 -8.02
CA THR A 758 23.30 -25.67 -7.37
C THR A 758 22.06 -24.81 -7.62
N THR A 759 21.05 -25.43 -8.25
CA THR A 759 19.72 -24.86 -8.38
C THR A 759 19.10 -24.71 -7.00
N GLY A 760 18.31 -23.65 -6.80
CA GLY A 760 17.89 -23.21 -5.46
C GLY A 760 17.28 -24.31 -4.58
N GLY A 761 17.73 -24.37 -3.33
CA GLY A 761 17.29 -25.31 -2.30
C GLY A 761 18.42 -25.77 -1.38
N SER A 762 19.63 -25.95 -1.92
CA SER A 762 20.82 -26.28 -1.13
C SER A 762 21.61 -25.05 -0.70
N TRP A 763 22.33 -25.16 0.42
CA TRP A 763 23.28 -24.15 0.90
C TRP A 763 24.38 -23.82 -0.12
N SER A 764 24.65 -22.52 -0.31
CA SER A 764 25.74 -22.00 -1.14
C SER A 764 26.81 -21.28 -0.32
N GLU A 765 28.07 -21.50 -0.65
CA GLU A 765 29.21 -20.67 -0.19
C GLU A 765 29.34 -19.35 -0.96
N THR A 766 28.62 -19.22 -2.09
CA THR A 766 28.74 -18.08 -3.00
C THR A 766 27.41 -17.39 -3.32
N ILE A 767 27.50 -16.08 -3.52
CA ILE A 767 26.44 -15.18 -3.99
C ILE A 767 26.76 -14.78 -5.43
N CYS A 768 25.79 -14.85 -6.33
CA CYS A 768 25.95 -14.47 -7.73
C CYS A 768 25.00 -13.32 -8.08
N PRO A 769 25.48 -12.16 -8.58
CA PRO A 769 24.60 -11.06 -8.96
C PRO A 769 23.52 -11.44 -9.98
N LEU A 770 23.83 -12.31 -10.95
CA LEU A 770 22.86 -12.88 -11.92
C LEU A 770 21.88 -13.92 -11.33
N GLY A 771 21.91 -14.15 -10.01
CA GLY A 771 20.82 -14.82 -9.31
C GLY A 771 19.60 -13.92 -9.16
N PHE A 772 19.80 -12.60 -8.97
CA PHE A 772 18.72 -11.62 -8.90
C PHE A 772 18.09 -11.38 -10.27
N TRP A 773 16.77 -11.49 -10.34
CA TRP A 773 16.03 -11.32 -11.59
C TRP A 773 16.13 -9.91 -12.15
N ALA A 774 16.17 -8.86 -11.32
CA ALA A 774 16.41 -7.48 -11.77
C ALA A 774 17.70 -7.33 -12.61
N ILE A 775 18.73 -8.14 -12.32
CA ILE A 775 20.05 -8.07 -12.95
C ILE A 775 20.15 -9.04 -14.14
N ARG A 776 19.52 -10.24 -14.06
CA ARG A 776 19.56 -11.23 -15.16
C ARG A 776 18.54 -10.97 -16.27
N LYS A 777 17.30 -10.66 -15.92
CA LYS A 777 16.12 -10.71 -16.79
C LYS A 777 15.66 -9.32 -17.24
N VAL A 778 14.80 -9.31 -18.27
CA VAL A 778 13.92 -8.17 -18.56
C VAL A 778 12.54 -8.48 -18.00
N ILE A 779 11.97 -7.54 -17.24
CA ILE A 779 10.62 -7.62 -16.67
C ILE A 779 9.85 -6.43 -17.23
N GLU A 780 8.75 -6.69 -17.91
CA GLU A 780 7.86 -5.69 -18.50
C GLU A 780 6.61 -5.61 -17.61
N ARG A 781 6.42 -4.52 -16.88
CA ARG A 781 5.32 -4.39 -15.92
C ARG A 781 4.20 -3.49 -16.48
N PHE A 782 2.98 -4.01 -16.45
CA PHE A 782 1.77 -3.31 -16.87
C PHE A 782 0.72 -3.42 -15.76
N ASP A 783 -0.02 -2.35 -15.52
CA ASP A 783 -1.29 -2.45 -14.81
C ASP A 783 -2.41 -2.76 -15.81
N SER A 784 -3.40 -3.56 -15.40
CA SER A 784 -4.36 -4.16 -16.32
C SER A 784 -5.24 -3.15 -17.07
N ALA A 785 -5.46 -1.96 -16.50
CA ALA A 785 -6.09 -0.82 -17.16
C ALA A 785 -5.26 -0.31 -18.36
N HIS A 786 -3.94 -0.12 -18.17
CA HIS A 786 -3.04 0.44 -19.18
C HIS A 786 -2.76 -0.49 -20.38
N LEU A 787 -3.13 -1.77 -20.33
CA LEU A 787 -3.02 -2.68 -21.49
C LEU A 787 -3.93 -2.28 -22.67
N GLN A 788 -4.86 -1.35 -22.45
CA GLN A 788 -5.80 -0.84 -23.44
C GLN A 788 -5.46 0.58 -23.93
N ASP A 789 -4.34 1.16 -23.48
CA ASP A 789 -3.98 2.57 -23.66
C ASP A 789 -3.11 2.86 -24.91
N LEU A 790 -3.17 4.12 -25.39
CA LEU A 790 -2.40 4.68 -26.50
C LEU A 790 -0.89 4.73 -26.23
N SER A 791 -0.47 4.70 -24.96
CA SER A 791 0.94 4.71 -24.53
C SER A 791 1.69 3.38 -24.72
N LEU A 792 1.14 2.47 -25.53
CA LEU A 792 1.79 1.25 -26.01
C LEU A 792 2.46 1.48 -27.38
N PRO A 793 3.52 0.72 -27.74
CA PRO A 793 4.15 0.85 -29.05
C PRO A 793 3.20 0.38 -30.16
N ALA A 794 2.90 1.24 -31.13
CA ALA A 794 2.01 0.95 -32.26
C ALA A 794 2.78 0.88 -33.60
N TRP A 795 2.21 0.31 -34.66
CA TRP A 795 2.92 0.12 -35.94
C TRP A 795 3.38 1.40 -36.66
N ARG A 796 2.82 2.57 -36.31
CA ARG A 796 3.30 3.91 -36.75
C ARG A 796 4.13 4.65 -35.69
N ARG A 797 4.25 4.06 -34.50
CA ARG A 797 4.68 4.68 -33.25
C ARG A 797 5.51 3.67 -32.45
N ARG A 798 6.67 3.29 -32.99
CA ARG A 798 7.55 2.25 -32.41
C ARG A 798 8.87 2.83 -31.89
N ASP A 799 9.47 3.75 -32.65
CA ASP A 799 10.70 4.46 -32.30
C ASP A 799 10.45 5.44 -31.13
N LEU A 800 11.14 5.28 -29.99
CA LEU A 800 11.34 6.37 -29.04
C LEU A 800 12.68 7.06 -29.34
N ARG A 801 12.68 8.39 -29.38
CA ARG A 801 13.88 9.20 -29.64
C ARG A 801 14.26 10.06 -28.43
N PRO A 802 14.62 9.46 -27.28
CA PRO A 802 14.83 10.18 -26.02
C PRO A 802 16.00 11.18 -26.04
N LEU A 803 16.83 11.16 -27.09
CA LEU A 803 17.98 12.08 -27.25
C LEU A 803 17.72 13.22 -28.24
N ASP A 804 16.53 13.31 -28.85
CA ASP A 804 16.17 14.44 -29.73
C ASP A 804 15.92 15.71 -28.88
N ALA A 805 15.16 15.58 -27.78
CA ALA A 805 15.02 16.63 -26.77
C ALA A 805 14.74 16.03 -25.39
N ALA A 806 15.15 16.73 -24.33
CA ALA A 806 14.89 16.31 -22.96
C ALA A 806 14.56 17.50 -22.05
N LEU A 807 13.72 17.28 -21.06
CA LEU A 807 13.49 18.20 -19.94
C LEU A 807 13.90 17.52 -18.63
N CYS A 808 14.76 18.19 -17.86
CA CYS A 808 15.22 17.72 -16.57
C CYS A 808 14.84 18.71 -15.46
N ALA A 809 14.47 18.19 -14.29
CA ALA A 809 14.38 18.94 -13.05
C ALA A 809 14.93 18.12 -11.88
N SER A 810 15.28 18.79 -10.79
CA SER A 810 15.90 18.16 -9.62
C SER A 810 15.56 18.95 -8.36
N THR A 811 15.26 18.26 -7.26
CA THR A 811 15.34 18.82 -5.91
C THR A 811 16.79 19.26 -5.59
N ASP A 812 16.97 20.22 -4.68
CA ASP A 812 18.28 20.59 -4.13
C ASP A 812 18.84 19.58 -3.13
N ARG A 813 18.02 18.61 -2.66
CA ARG A 813 18.47 17.44 -1.90
C ARG A 813 19.42 16.53 -2.72
N VAL A 814 19.46 16.68 -4.06
CA VAL A 814 20.50 16.10 -4.92
C VAL A 814 21.75 16.99 -4.87
N PRO A 815 22.95 16.45 -4.60
CA PRO A 815 24.18 17.23 -4.51
C PRO A 815 24.45 18.12 -5.73
N ALA A 816 25.04 19.29 -5.50
CA ALA A 816 25.33 20.26 -6.56
C ALA A 816 26.33 19.71 -7.61
N GLU A 817 27.23 18.82 -7.20
CA GLU A 817 28.16 18.10 -8.08
C GLU A 817 27.41 17.17 -9.04
N GLU A 818 26.46 16.37 -8.56
CA GLU A 818 25.64 15.47 -9.39
C GLU A 818 24.70 16.24 -10.32
N ARG A 819 24.13 17.36 -9.84
CA ARG A 819 23.34 18.28 -10.67
C ARG A 819 24.18 19.01 -11.74
N ALA A 820 25.49 19.10 -11.57
CA ALA A 820 26.42 19.61 -12.59
C ALA A 820 26.82 18.50 -13.58
N ALA A 821 27.14 17.30 -13.09
CA ALA A 821 27.47 16.14 -13.93
C ALA A 821 26.31 15.77 -14.88
N LEU A 822 25.06 15.73 -14.38
CA LEU A 822 23.89 15.48 -15.23
C LEU A 822 23.64 16.59 -16.25
N ARG A 823 23.92 17.86 -15.90
CA ARG A 823 23.84 18.99 -16.84
C ARG A 823 24.86 18.86 -17.98
N GLU A 824 26.05 18.37 -17.68
CA GLU A 824 27.07 18.07 -18.70
C GLU A 824 26.68 16.85 -19.55
N ALA A 825 26.25 15.74 -18.93
CA ALA A 825 25.81 14.54 -19.64
C ALA A 825 24.62 14.82 -20.59
N LEU A 826 23.67 15.66 -20.18
CA LEU A 826 22.58 16.17 -21.02
C LEU A 826 23.09 16.99 -22.21
N ALA A 827 24.06 17.89 -21.99
CA ALA A 827 24.66 18.73 -23.03
C ALA A 827 25.50 17.94 -24.05
N GLN A 828 26.04 16.78 -23.66
CA GLN A 828 26.77 15.86 -24.55
C GLN A 828 25.84 14.89 -25.30
N SER A 829 24.82 14.35 -24.61
CA SER A 829 24.01 13.23 -25.13
C SER A 829 22.72 13.64 -25.83
N VAL A 830 22.12 14.79 -25.48
CA VAL A 830 20.81 15.23 -26.00
C VAL A 830 20.97 16.39 -26.97
N THR A 831 20.17 16.42 -28.03
CA THR A 831 20.24 17.46 -29.08
C THR A 831 19.60 18.78 -28.64
N ALA A 832 18.47 18.73 -27.91
CA ALA A 832 17.83 19.89 -27.30
C ALA A 832 17.52 19.69 -25.80
N PRO A 833 18.54 19.71 -24.91
CA PRO A 833 18.34 19.62 -23.47
C PRO A 833 17.76 20.92 -22.89
N THR A 834 16.84 20.79 -21.93
CA THR A 834 16.33 21.89 -21.10
C THR A 834 16.37 21.47 -19.64
N ILE A 835 16.69 22.40 -18.73
CA ILE A 835 16.63 22.17 -17.29
C ILE A 835 15.69 23.21 -16.69
N ALA A 836 14.64 22.77 -16.01
CA ALA A 836 13.72 23.63 -15.27
C ALA A 836 14.21 23.79 -13.82
N ALA A 837 14.07 25.02 -13.28
CA ALA A 837 14.39 25.34 -11.89
C ALA A 837 13.26 24.99 -10.91
N ASP A 838 12.02 24.89 -11.39
CA ASP A 838 10.79 24.72 -10.60
C ASP A 838 9.64 24.15 -11.45
N TRP A 839 8.49 23.83 -10.81
CA TRP A 839 7.33 23.28 -11.53
C TRP A 839 6.71 24.26 -12.52
N ASP A 840 6.79 25.57 -12.28
CA ASP A 840 6.23 26.55 -13.21
C ASP A 840 7.06 26.63 -14.49
N GLU A 841 8.39 26.47 -14.40
CA GLU A 841 9.26 26.32 -15.57
C GLU A 841 9.13 24.96 -16.24
N TRP A 842 8.88 23.89 -15.47
CA TRP A 842 8.57 22.56 -16.01
C TRP A 842 7.32 22.59 -16.88
N GLU A 843 6.19 23.05 -16.34
CA GLU A 843 4.89 23.13 -17.01
C GLU A 843 4.94 24.01 -18.26
N ARG A 844 5.51 25.23 -18.15
CA ARG A 844 5.72 26.13 -19.30
C ARG A 844 6.63 25.52 -20.37
N THR A 845 7.61 24.70 -19.99
CA THR A 845 8.50 24.06 -20.96
C THR A 845 7.82 22.88 -21.65
N LEU A 846 7.05 22.05 -20.93
CA LEU A 846 6.28 20.96 -21.53
C LEU A 846 5.26 21.48 -22.54
N ALA A 847 4.48 22.50 -22.17
CA ALA A 847 3.50 23.13 -23.04
C ALA A 847 4.12 23.81 -24.28
N ALA A 848 5.40 24.20 -24.22
CA ALA A 848 6.10 24.87 -25.33
C ALA A 848 6.97 23.94 -26.19
N LYS A 849 7.38 22.76 -25.70
CA LYS A 849 8.35 21.88 -26.37
C LYS A 849 8.00 20.40 -26.42
N SER A 850 7.22 19.90 -25.46
CA SER A 850 6.80 18.49 -25.31
C SER A 850 7.90 17.45 -25.66
N PRO A 851 9.05 17.43 -24.93
CA PRO A 851 10.18 16.58 -25.27
C PRO A 851 9.95 15.09 -24.94
N PRO A 852 10.51 14.14 -25.72
CA PRO A 852 10.31 12.70 -25.55
C PRO A 852 11.06 12.07 -24.36
N LEU A 853 11.89 12.81 -23.64
CA LEU A 853 12.55 12.36 -22.40
C LEU A 853 12.35 13.37 -21.28
N LEU A 854 11.79 12.91 -20.17
CA LEU A 854 11.55 13.67 -18.94
C LEU A 854 12.37 13.06 -17.81
N ILE A 855 13.16 13.88 -17.11
CA ILE A 855 14.02 13.44 -16.00
C ILE A 855 13.64 14.23 -14.75
N LEU A 856 13.05 13.53 -13.77
CA LEU A 856 12.64 14.08 -12.48
C LEU A 856 13.49 13.44 -11.38
N LEU A 857 14.56 14.13 -10.97
CA LEU A 857 15.24 13.80 -9.72
C LEU A 857 14.45 14.44 -8.56
N ALA A 858 13.25 13.94 -8.33
CA ALA A 858 12.32 14.49 -7.35
C ALA A 858 12.61 13.95 -5.94
N HIS A 859 12.38 14.77 -4.92
CA HIS A 859 12.11 14.23 -3.60
C HIS A 859 10.64 13.81 -3.50
N HIS A 860 10.34 12.78 -2.71
CA HIS A 860 9.00 12.28 -2.45
C HIS A 860 8.85 12.09 -0.94
N ASP A 861 7.84 12.72 -0.36
CA ASP A 861 7.47 12.61 1.05
C ASP A 861 5.94 12.72 1.21
N LEU A 862 5.48 12.53 2.44
CA LEU A 862 4.13 12.86 2.87
C LEU A 862 4.12 14.22 3.58
N ASP A 863 3.11 15.03 3.31
CA ASP A 863 2.75 16.19 4.14
C ASP A 863 1.25 16.09 4.48
N ALA A 864 0.90 16.22 5.76
CA ALA A 864 -0.44 15.94 6.30
C ALA A 864 -1.08 14.60 5.82
N GLY A 865 -0.28 13.59 5.47
CA GLY A 865 -0.74 12.30 4.92
C GLY A 865 -0.96 12.26 3.41
N LEU A 866 -0.64 13.35 2.68
CA LEU A 866 -0.74 13.47 1.23
C LEU A 866 0.64 13.31 0.56
N ASP A 867 0.72 12.46 -0.47
CA ASP A 867 1.91 12.33 -1.32
C ASP A 867 2.23 13.66 -2.04
N TYR A 868 3.49 14.12 -2.00
CA TYR A 868 3.96 15.25 -2.82
C TYR A 868 5.32 14.99 -3.49
N LEU A 869 5.50 15.56 -4.69
CA LEU A 869 6.78 15.57 -5.40
C LEU A 869 7.45 16.95 -5.33
N GLU A 870 8.66 16.99 -4.78
CA GLU A 870 9.49 18.21 -4.68
C GLU A 870 10.61 18.26 -5.74
N ILE A 871 10.69 19.36 -6.47
CA ILE A 871 11.83 19.77 -7.30
C ILE A 871 12.21 21.23 -7.01
N GLY A 872 13.39 21.66 -7.44
CA GLY A 872 13.88 23.03 -7.30
C GLY A 872 14.68 23.30 -6.03
N ASP A 873 15.01 24.58 -5.82
CA ASP A 873 15.81 25.06 -4.70
C ASP A 873 14.93 25.45 -3.50
N LYS A 874 15.29 25.01 -2.29
CA LYS A 874 14.49 25.24 -1.06
C LYS A 874 14.20 26.71 -0.72
N THR A 875 14.92 27.67 -1.33
CA THR A 875 14.65 29.10 -1.19
C THR A 875 13.42 29.57 -1.97
N LEU A 876 12.86 28.74 -2.84
CA LEU A 876 11.61 28.99 -3.56
C LEU A 876 10.39 28.67 -2.69
N ASP A 877 9.28 29.37 -2.96
CA ASP A 877 7.98 29.12 -2.32
C ASP A 877 7.50 27.68 -2.59
N GLU A 878 6.78 27.11 -1.62
CA GLU A 878 6.25 25.74 -1.66
C GLU A 878 5.46 25.45 -2.94
N HIS A 879 4.52 26.33 -3.32
CA HIS A 879 3.70 26.19 -4.53
C HIS A 879 4.50 26.17 -5.86
N ARG A 880 5.81 26.47 -5.83
CA ARG A 880 6.72 26.38 -6.99
C ARG A 880 7.58 25.12 -6.95
N ARG A 881 7.88 24.60 -5.75
CA ARG A 881 8.68 23.38 -5.52
C ARG A 881 7.86 22.10 -5.46
N TRP A 882 6.68 22.13 -4.86
CA TRP A 882 5.89 20.96 -4.54
C TRP A 882 4.72 20.83 -5.53
N ARG A 883 4.41 19.59 -5.91
CA ARG A 883 3.13 19.20 -6.50
C ARG A 883 2.58 18.03 -5.71
N TYR A 884 1.49 18.26 -5.00
CA TYR A 884 0.73 17.22 -4.31
C TYR A 884 0.07 16.31 -5.35
N ARG A 885 -0.17 15.04 -5.01
CA ARG A 885 -0.71 14.04 -5.95
C ARG A 885 -1.98 14.47 -6.71
N PRO A 886 -2.99 15.16 -6.11
CA PRO A 886 -4.15 15.65 -6.86
C PRO A 886 -3.85 16.77 -7.88
N GLN A 887 -2.66 17.36 -7.82
CA GLN A 887 -2.18 18.38 -8.78
C GLN A 887 -1.37 17.75 -9.93
N LEU A 888 -0.91 16.50 -9.79
CA LEU A 888 -0.25 15.76 -10.86
C LEU A 888 -1.31 15.39 -11.91
N ASN A 889 -1.10 15.84 -13.15
CA ASN A 889 -2.05 15.70 -14.24
C ASN A 889 -1.34 15.72 -15.61
N GLU A 890 -2.09 15.46 -16.69
CA GLU A 890 -1.58 15.41 -18.07
C GLU A 890 -0.73 16.63 -18.47
N ALA A 891 -1.06 17.84 -18.01
CA ALA A 891 -0.30 19.04 -18.35
C ALA A 891 1.15 19.05 -17.80
N LEU A 892 1.42 18.25 -16.77
CA LEU A 892 2.74 18.08 -16.15
C LEU A 892 3.53 16.89 -16.74
N ILE A 893 2.98 16.15 -17.71
CA ILE A 893 3.62 15.00 -18.37
C ILE A 893 3.53 15.07 -19.90
N ASN A 894 2.32 15.11 -20.48
CA ASN A 894 2.08 15.07 -21.92
C ASN A 894 1.02 16.10 -22.39
N PRO A 895 1.16 17.42 -22.12
CA PRO A 895 0.14 18.45 -22.42
C PRO A 895 -0.28 18.56 -23.90
N ALA A 896 0.52 18.03 -24.82
CA ALA A 896 0.27 18.09 -26.25
C ALA A 896 -0.23 16.75 -26.84
N ALA A 897 -0.47 15.74 -25.99
CA ALA A 897 -0.79 14.37 -26.38
C ALA A 897 0.13 13.84 -27.50
N ILE A 898 1.46 14.01 -27.33
CA ILE A 898 2.43 13.49 -28.28
C ILE A 898 2.36 11.95 -28.28
N GLU A 899 2.42 11.37 -29.47
CA GLU A 899 2.45 9.93 -29.66
C GLU A 899 3.66 9.52 -30.55
N PRO A 900 4.60 8.67 -30.08
CA PRO A 900 4.73 8.15 -28.72
C PRO A 900 4.81 9.23 -27.64
N GLY A 901 4.36 8.87 -26.43
CA GLY A 901 4.51 9.70 -25.24
C GLY A 901 5.97 9.76 -24.76
N PRO A 902 6.26 10.58 -23.73
CA PRO A 902 7.60 10.67 -23.16
C PRO A 902 8.02 9.39 -22.42
N ILE A 903 9.34 9.14 -22.38
CA ILE A 903 9.95 8.34 -21.31
C ILE A 903 10.07 9.25 -20.08
N VAL A 904 9.64 8.80 -18.90
CA VAL A 904 9.81 9.55 -17.65
C VAL A 904 10.72 8.78 -16.70
N LEU A 905 11.78 9.43 -16.22
CA LEU A 905 12.63 8.94 -15.13
C LEU A 905 12.19 9.61 -13.83
N LEU A 906 11.34 8.93 -13.07
CA LEU A 906 10.76 9.42 -11.80
C LEU A 906 11.63 8.95 -10.61
N LEU A 907 12.83 9.51 -10.53
CA LEU A 907 13.89 9.09 -9.61
C LEU A 907 13.79 9.77 -8.24
N GLY A 908 12.72 9.44 -7.52
CA GLY A 908 12.54 9.76 -6.09
C GLY A 908 12.51 8.51 -5.20
N CYS A 909 12.07 8.63 -3.95
CA CYS A 909 11.85 7.50 -3.05
C CYS A 909 10.49 6.83 -3.32
N MET A 910 10.45 5.50 -3.37
CA MET A 910 9.22 4.68 -3.40
C MET A 910 8.19 5.08 -4.47
N THR A 911 8.62 5.61 -5.62
CA THR A 911 7.74 6.18 -6.66
C THR A 911 6.96 5.17 -7.50
N ALA A 912 7.30 3.89 -7.42
CA ALA A 912 6.64 2.76 -8.11
C ALA A 912 5.93 1.79 -7.14
N THR A 913 5.57 2.29 -5.95
CA THR A 913 4.85 1.60 -4.88
C THR A 913 3.87 2.58 -4.23
N ASP A 914 2.80 2.07 -3.64
CA ASP A 914 1.94 2.82 -2.73
C ASP A 914 2.74 3.26 -1.49
N VAL A 915 2.60 4.53 -1.09
CA VAL A 915 3.35 5.13 0.03
C VAL A 915 2.41 5.71 1.09
N ALA A 916 1.33 6.36 0.69
CA ALA A 916 0.35 6.92 1.62
C ALA A 916 -0.60 5.87 2.21
N GLU A 917 -0.93 6.05 3.49
CA GLU A 917 -1.96 5.33 4.23
C GLU A 917 -3.38 5.53 3.64
N THR A 918 -3.53 6.49 2.72
CA THR A 918 -4.77 6.82 2.00
C THR A 918 -5.05 5.91 0.79
N GLY A 919 -4.09 5.07 0.35
CA GLY A 919 -4.34 3.96 -0.57
C GLY A 919 -4.61 4.32 -2.05
N TYR A 920 -4.01 5.41 -2.56
CA TYR A 920 -4.27 5.91 -3.92
C TYR A 920 -3.44 5.27 -5.06
N GLY A 921 -2.78 4.10 -4.88
CA GLY A 921 -1.95 3.44 -5.90
C GLY A 921 -0.52 4.00 -5.99
N SER A 922 0.20 3.71 -7.08
CA SER A 922 1.58 4.21 -7.32
C SER A 922 1.65 5.47 -8.19
N LEU A 923 2.61 6.36 -7.91
CA LEU A 923 2.85 7.58 -8.72
C LEU A 923 3.31 7.24 -10.15
N ALA A 924 4.04 6.14 -10.33
CA ALA A 924 4.45 5.66 -11.65
C ALA A 924 3.25 5.23 -12.52
N SER A 925 2.19 4.68 -11.92
CA SER A 925 0.92 4.34 -12.59
C SER A 925 0.15 5.62 -12.95
N ASN A 926 0.06 6.61 -12.06
CA ASN A 926 -0.53 7.92 -12.42
C ASN A 926 0.19 8.58 -13.63
N PHE A 927 1.51 8.45 -13.73
CA PHE A 927 2.23 8.98 -14.90
C PHE A 927 1.98 8.16 -16.18
N LYS A 928 1.57 6.89 -16.07
CA LYS A 928 1.05 6.09 -17.20
C LYS A 928 -0.37 6.51 -17.60
N ASP A 929 -1.25 6.89 -16.66
CA ASP A 929 -2.55 7.52 -16.99
C ASP A 929 -2.36 8.80 -17.82
N PHE A 930 -1.32 9.58 -17.52
CA PHE A 930 -0.95 10.81 -18.23
C PHE A 930 -0.17 10.55 -19.53
N HIS A 931 -0.45 9.42 -20.18
CA HIS A 931 0.08 8.98 -21.47
C HIS A 931 1.62 9.04 -21.62
N ALA A 932 2.39 8.81 -20.55
CA ALA A 932 3.81 8.53 -20.67
C ALA A 932 4.02 7.16 -21.34
N SER A 933 4.93 7.05 -22.30
CA SER A 933 5.22 5.77 -22.99
C SER A 933 5.82 4.73 -22.03
N LEU A 934 6.73 5.17 -21.15
CA LEU A 934 7.36 4.34 -20.12
C LEU A 934 7.74 5.20 -18.91
N VAL A 935 7.57 4.68 -17.69
CA VAL A 935 7.97 5.36 -16.45
C VAL A 935 8.95 4.48 -15.67
N LEU A 936 10.15 4.99 -15.40
CA LEU A 936 11.16 4.37 -14.54
C LEU A 936 11.07 4.96 -13.13
N GLY A 937 10.57 4.18 -12.16
CA GLY A 937 10.44 4.57 -10.75
C GLY A 937 11.19 3.64 -9.80
N THR A 938 10.96 3.80 -8.49
CA THR A 938 11.63 3.06 -7.41
C THR A 938 10.64 2.36 -6.48
N MET A 939 10.93 1.14 -6.01
CA MET A 939 10.14 0.45 -4.98
C MET A 939 10.52 0.85 -3.55
N ALA A 940 11.72 1.40 -3.38
CA ALA A 940 12.37 1.60 -2.08
C ALA A 940 12.77 3.06 -1.85
N LYS A 941 13.12 3.39 -0.61
CA LYS A 941 13.82 4.65 -0.30
C LYS A 941 15.23 4.57 -0.92
N VAL A 942 15.64 5.65 -1.58
CA VAL A 942 16.93 5.74 -2.29
C VAL A 942 17.68 7.00 -1.90
N LEU A 943 19.01 6.98 -1.96
CA LEU A 943 19.81 8.17 -1.69
C LEU A 943 19.77 9.12 -2.90
N GLY A 944 19.35 10.37 -2.70
CA GLY A 944 19.26 11.38 -3.78
C GLY A 944 20.58 11.61 -4.53
N ARG A 945 21.72 11.38 -3.87
CA ARG A 945 23.06 11.38 -4.51
C ARG A 945 23.24 10.31 -5.60
N HIS A 946 22.50 9.21 -5.58
CA HIS A 946 22.59 8.15 -6.59
C HIS A 946 21.67 8.40 -7.81
N ALA A 947 20.69 9.31 -7.69
CA ALA A 947 19.73 9.60 -8.75
C ALA A 947 20.39 10.32 -9.95
N GLY A 948 21.34 11.22 -9.70
CA GLY A 948 22.15 11.88 -10.74
C GLY A 948 23.01 10.90 -11.55
N PRO A 949 23.90 10.11 -10.91
CA PRO A 949 24.71 9.07 -11.56
C PRO A 949 23.88 8.08 -12.39
N LEU A 950 22.71 7.66 -11.88
CA LEU A 950 21.80 6.78 -12.62
C LEU A 950 21.25 7.42 -13.90
N ALA A 951 20.85 8.69 -13.84
CA ALA A 951 20.41 9.42 -15.02
C ALA A 951 21.56 9.63 -16.03
N CYS A 952 22.79 9.88 -15.56
CA CYS A 952 23.98 9.96 -16.40
C CYS A 952 24.29 8.64 -17.12
N GLU A 953 24.30 7.51 -16.41
CA GLU A 953 24.58 6.19 -17.01
C GLU A 953 23.47 5.77 -17.98
N LEU A 954 22.19 6.07 -17.70
CA LEU A 954 21.12 5.81 -18.65
C LEU A 954 21.24 6.69 -19.91
N LEU A 955 21.61 7.96 -19.79
CA LEU A 955 21.90 8.82 -20.95
C LEU A 955 23.09 8.28 -21.77
N ALA A 956 24.13 7.76 -21.11
CA ALA A 956 25.29 7.17 -21.78
C ALA A 956 24.93 5.86 -22.51
N GLU A 957 24.19 4.96 -21.87
CA GLU A 957 23.75 3.68 -22.45
C GLU A 957 22.68 3.86 -23.56
N LEU A 958 21.84 4.91 -23.48
CA LEU A 958 20.98 5.34 -24.59
C LEU A 958 21.78 5.92 -25.75
N ALA A 959 22.82 6.73 -25.47
CA ALA A 959 23.67 7.32 -26.51
C ALA A 959 24.60 6.29 -27.18
N ALA A 960 24.87 5.17 -26.51
CA ALA A 960 25.65 4.04 -27.03
C ALA A 960 24.84 3.03 -27.86
N VAL A 961 23.54 3.28 -28.14
CA VAL A 961 22.71 2.39 -28.97
C VAL A 961 23.16 2.39 -30.42
N ASP A 962 23.83 1.30 -30.83
CA ASP A 962 24.34 1.05 -32.18
C ASP A 962 23.63 -0.13 -32.90
N THR A 963 22.90 -0.99 -32.18
CA THR A 963 22.17 -2.11 -32.75
C THR A 963 20.79 -1.72 -33.28
N PRO A 964 20.39 -2.14 -34.51
CA PRO A 964 19.07 -1.83 -35.07
C PRO A 964 17.87 -2.40 -34.31
N ASP A 965 18.07 -3.39 -33.44
CA ASP A 965 17.02 -4.09 -32.68
C ASP A 965 17.05 -3.75 -31.17
N ALA A 966 17.63 -2.61 -30.80
CA ALA A 966 17.72 -2.19 -29.40
C ALA A 966 16.34 -1.82 -28.81
N ASP A 967 16.05 -2.37 -27.63
CA ASP A 967 14.85 -2.07 -26.83
C ASP A 967 15.21 -1.50 -25.45
N PHE A 968 14.30 -0.72 -24.85
CA PHE A 968 14.53 -0.09 -23.56
C PHE A 968 14.80 -1.10 -22.42
N GLY A 969 14.15 -2.26 -22.43
CA GLY A 969 14.36 -3.31 -21.42
C GLY A 969 15.78 -3.87 -21.43
N SER A 970 16.34 -4.09 -22.62
CA SER A 970 17.74 -4.49 -22.81
C SER A 970 18.72 -3.41 -22.33
N VAL A 971 18.44 -2.13 -22.60
CA VAL A 971 19.25 -0.99 -22.11
C VAL A 971 19.19 -0.88 -20.58
N LEU A 972 18.00 -0.88 -19.97
CA LEU A 972 17.84 -0.79 -18.52
C LEU A 972 18.57 -1.94 -17.80
N ARG A 973 18.58 -3.15 -18.38
CA ARG A 973 19.33 -4.28 -17.84
C ARG A 973 20.85 -4.05 -17.86
N ARG A 974 21.41 -3.42 -18.90
CA ARG A 974 22.83 -3.02 -18.93
C ARG A 974 23.13 -1.96 -17.89
N VAL A 975 22.29 -0.91 -17.78
CA VAL A 975 22.42 0.13 -16.74
C VAL A 975 22.40 -0.48 -15.34
N ARG A 976 21.41 -1.33 -15.01
CA ARG A 976 21.35 -2.03 -13.71
C ARG A 976 22.64 -2.82 -13.40
N ARG A 977 23.18 -3.54 -14.39
CA ARG A 977 24.42 -4.32 -14.22
C ARG A 977 25.66 -3.44 -14.02
N ARG A 978 25.83 -2.42 -14.87
CA ARG A 978 27.00 -1.52 -14.84
C ARG A 978 27.00 -0.64 -13.60
N MET A 979 25.87 -0.08 -13.21
CA MET A 979 25.72 0.67 -11.95
C MET A 979 26.03 -0.21 -10.73
N LEU A 980 25.54 -1.46 -10.71
CA LEU A 980 25.87 -2.40 -9.64
C LEU A 980 27.37 -2.76 -9.63
N ALA A 981 28.04 -2.83 -10.78
CA ALA A 981 29.49 -3.04 -10.86
C ALA A 981 30.30 -1.89 -10.25
N HIS A 982 29.76 -0.67 -10.24
CA HIS A 982 30.32 0.53 -9.58
C HIS A 982 29.69 0.78 -8.17
N GLY A 983 29.03 -0.24 -7.62
CA GLY A 983 28.60 -0.24 -6.22
C GLY A 983 27.35 0.57 -5.87
N PHE A 984 26.56 1.00 -6.86
CA PHE A 984 25.24 1.61 -6.64
C PHE A 984 24.19 0.50 -6.42
N LEU A 985 23.50 0.50 -5.28
CA LEU A 985 22.65 -0.62 -4.85
C LEU A 985 21.17 -0.40 -5.16
N MET A 986 20.74 0.87 -5.19
CA MET A 986 19.41 1.32 -5.62
C MET A 986 18.91 0.72 -6.96
N VAL A 987 19.79 0.22 -7.83
CA VAL A 987 19.39 -0.39 -9.11
C VAL A 987 18.65 -1.72 -8.98
N LEU A 988 18.70 -2.37 -7.81
CA LEU A 988 17.83 -3.48 -7.44
C LEU A 988 16.39 -3.03 -7.16
N ALA A 989 16.19 -1.76 -6.80
CA ALA A 989 14.88 -1.19 -6.46
C ALA A 989 14.18 -0.50 -7.65
N LEU A 990 14.80 -0.41 -8.83
CA LEU A 990 14.22 0.24 -10.01
C LEU A 990 13.13 -0.63 -10.65
N VAL A 991 12.02 -0.02 -11.06
CA VAL A 991 10.92 -0.65 -11.82
C VAL A 991 10.57 0.19 -13.03
N ALA A 992 10.37 -0.46 -14.19
CA ALA A 992 9.86 0.16 -15.40
C ALA A 992 8.40 -0.22 -15.62
N MET A 993 7.51 0.78 -15.63
CA MET A 993 6.09 0.66 -15.96
C MET A 993 5.88 0.97 -17.45
N GLY A 994 5.22 0.08 -18.19
CA GLY A 994 5.01 0.16 -19.63
C GLY A 994 5.76 -0.92 -20.42
N ASP A 995 5.58 -0.93 -21.75
CA ASP A 995 6.20 -1.95 -22.61
C ASP A 995 7.69 -1.69 -22.79
N ALA A 996 8.55 -2.66 -22.43
CA ALA A 996 10.00 -2.48 -22.61
C ALA A 996 10.47 -2.74 -24.05
N GLU A 997 9.58 -3.16 -24.98
CA GLU A 997 9.85 -3.26 -26.42
C GLU A 997 9.94 -1.92 -27.17
N TRP A 998 9.77 -0.79 -26.48
CA TRP A 998 10.00 0.53 -27.07
C TRP A 998 11.37 0.58 -27.77
N HIS A 999 11.33 0.79 -29.08
CA HIS A 999 12.50 0.68 -29.96
C HIS A 999 13.35 1.94 -29.84
N LEU A 1000 14.66 1.74 -29.79
CA LEU A 1000 15.64 2.81 -29.70
C LEU A 1000 16.42 2.86 -31.02
N PRO A 1001 16.07 3.76 -31.97
CA PRO A 1001 16.73 3.82 -33.25
C PRO A 1001 18.15 4.33 -33.09
N THR A 1002 19.07 3.75 -33.87
CA THR A 1002 20.49 4.13 -33.89
C THR A 1002 20.64 5.62 -34.16
N ARG A 1003 21.39 6.33 -33.30
CA ARG A 1003 21.55 7.79 -33.37
C ARG A 1003 22.15 8.19 -34.73
N HIS A 1004 21.38 8.88 -35.57
CA HIS A 1004 21.92 9.43 -36.81
C HIS A 1004 23.07 10.41 -36.47
N PRO A 1005 24.25 10.30 -37.11
CA PRO A 1005 25.33 11.24 -36.88
C PRO A 1005 24.88 12.64 -37.32
N ALA A 1006 25.01 13.62 -36.43
CA ALA A 1006 24.60 14.99 -36.71
C ALA A 1006 25.39 15.53 -37.92
N THR A 1007 24.68 15.87 -38.99
CA THR A 1007 25.26 16.61 -40.12
C THR A 1007 25.51 18.04 -39.69
N HIS A 1008 26.77 18.34 -39.37
CA HIS A 1008 27.29 19.68 -39.06
C HIS A 1008 27.09 20.69 -40.19
#